data_AF-A0A8C8CS32-F1
#
_entry.id   AF-A0A8C8CS32-F1
#
_cell.length_a   1.000
_cell.length_b   1.000
_cell.length_c   1.000
_cell.angle_alpha   90.00
_cell.angle_beta   90.00
_cell.angle_gamma   90.00
#
_symmetry.space_group_name_H-M   'P 1'
#
loop_
_entity.id
_entity.type
_entity.pdbx_description
1 polymer ?
#
loop_
_entity_poly.entity_id
_entity_poly.type
_entity_poly.pdbx_seq_one_letter_code
_entity_poly.pdbx_strand_id
1 'polypeptide(L)'
;LTVTISFHCPSDRADIEVVEGDVSELETRLEKLVKQCHSMLEAGRAYCQTSKSFVTGLKELGHHCSGDNMMGEVIETTQKSVKLKLQSFVKEDVRRFKDVRKEFERGSESLEAALGRNAQAPRGKQHEVEEASLALLNARKTFRSGALDYVLQVRSSKLDESMVSMMEAQSQFFQQGHQSLSELADYRRTLSEEHTQLVLNSAREKRDMEQRHAAIKKKDVSYDNSLMDFCADAPNGIAMEGYLYKRASNAFKTWSRRWFSIQKNQLVYQKKFKEQPTVVMEDLRLCTVKVCADNERRFCFEVVSPSKSCLLQADSERQQQGWISAVQNSIASAFQERREDPHSPRERCSSVSGSPGGGVFGDQEKTGGREALDQVQGIPGNKQCCDCGEPGPDWASINLGITLCIVCSGIHRSLGVHFSKVRSLTLDSWEPELVRLMCELGNTAINRIYEARIDEITIKKPHPSSPRGDKESWIRSKFVEKKFIQKLPETGRNIPLRRSSARRNRANTQERPAGSRPPLKPKPNRATLPRLPGLNQSDLLQKNNTVIHKDGEDDEEEDLSGLHPGALLYRSAALQHFPVMADALAHGADVNWVNTVEESSTPLIQAVTANSLAACEFLLQNGANVNTADSNGRGPLHHATILGHTGLVCLFLKRGADYNARDHTQKDPITIAVETANADIVTLLRIAKMNKEMREMDGAFGQPGDETYQDIFRDFSHMASNNPEKLKRRSTDFKT
;
A
#
# COMPACT_ATOMS: atom_id res chain seq x y z
N LEU A 1 18.53 -90.65 -40.95
CA LEU A 1 18.54 -92.12 -40.73
C LEU A 1 17.16 -92.65 -41.04
N THR A 2 17.05 -93.50 -42.06
CA THR A 2 15.76 -93.98 -42.57
C THR A 2 15.30 -95.19 -41.74
N VAL A 3 14.46 -94.95 -40.73
CA VAL A 3 13.87 -96.05 -39.96
C VAL A 3 12.70 -96.63 -40.77
N THR A 4 12.88 -97.84 -41.29
CA THR A 4 11.80 -98.59 -41.95
C THR A 4 10.88 -99.17 -40.88
N ILE A 5 9.98 -98.36 -40.33
CA ILE A 5 9.21 -98.73 -39.13
C ILE A 5 8.14 -99.79 -39.46
N SER A 6 8.48 -101.04 -39.22
CA SER A 6 7.54 -102.17 -39.26
C SER A 6 6.75 -102.26 -37.95
N PHE A 7 5.93 -101.24 -37.68
CA PHE A 7 5.07 -101.10 -36.47
C PHE A 7 4.16 -102.33 -36.25
N HIS A 8 4.68 -103.35 -35.59
CA HIS A 8 3.97 -104.54 -35.10
C HIS A 8 4.72 -105.19 -33.91
N CYS A 9 5.79 -104.58 -33.37
CA CYS A 9 6.45 -105.05 -32.16
C CYS A 9 5.83 -104.39 -30.91
N PRO A 10 5.60 -105.12 -29.80
CA PRO A 10 5.20 -104.52 -28.53
C PRO A 10 6.20 -103.46 -28.02
N SER A 11 7.49 -103.60 -28.35
CA SER A 11 8.52 -102.59 -28.04
C SER A 11 8.22 -101.23 -28.70
N ASP A 12 7.79 -101.21 -29.97
CA ASP A 12 7.45 -99.97 -30.68
C ASP A 12 6.33 -99.20 -29.96
N ARG A 13 5.41 -99.92 -29.31
CA ARG A 13 4.30 -99.35 -28.54
C ARG A 13 4.75 -98.87 -27.16
N ALA A 14 5.60 -99.63 -26.48
CA ALA A 14 6.18 -99.22 -25.20
C ALA A 14 7.04 -97.95 -25.34
N ASP A 15 7.83 -97.84 -26.42
CA ASP A 15 8.61 -96.64 -26.73
C ASP A 15 7.70 -95.41 -26.98
N ILE A 16 6.53 -95.61 -27.60
CA ILE A 16 5.52 -94.55 -27.75
C ILE A 16 4.88 -94.19 -26.40
N GLU A 17 4.47 -95.16 -25.59
CA GLU A 17 3.87 -94.92 -24.26
C GLU A 17 4.86 -94.18 -23.32
N VAL A 18 6.17 -94.43 -23.45
CA VAL A 18 7.24 -93.66 -22.77
C VAL A 18 7.31 -92.22 -23.30
N VAL A 19 7.40 -92.03 -24.62
CA VAL A 19 7.42 -90.69 -25.24
C VAL A 19 6.15 -89.89 -24.90
N GLU A 20 5.01 -90.55 -24.71
CA GLU A 20 3.76 -89.92 -24.30
C GLU A 20 3.74 -89.49 -22.84
N GLY A 21 4.33 -90.30 -21.94
CA GLY A 21 4.61 -89.90 -20.57
C GLY A 21 5.54 -88.70 -20.51
N ASP A 22 6.65 -88.76 -21.25
CA ASP A 22 7.63 -87.68 -21.36
C ASP A 22 7.00 -86.38 -21.92
N VAL A 23 6.12 -86.45 -22.91
CA VAL A 23 5.44 -85.26 -23.46
C VAL A 23 4.37 -84.72 -22.50
N SER A 24 3.65 -85.57 -21.76
CA SER A 24 2.69 -85.12 -20.74
C SER A 24 3.38 -84.45 -19.55
N GLU A 25 4.52 -84.99 -19.12
CA GLU A 25 5.37 -84.32 -18.13
C GLU A 25 6.00 -83.05 -18.71
N LEU A 26 6.48 -83.06 -19.96
CA LEU A 26 7.04 -81.88 -20.63
C LEU A 26 6.00 -80.76 -20.71
N GLU A 27 4.76 -81.04 -21.10
CA GLU A 27 3.67 -80.05 -21.09
C GLU A 27 3.47 -79.46 -19.69
N THR A 28 3.37 -80.32 -18.66
CA THR A 28 3.21 -79.88 -17.26
C THR A 28 4.41 -79.02 -16.79
N ARG A 29 5.63 -79.41 -17.15
CA ARG A 29 6.87 -78.66 -16.88
C ARG A 29 6.92 -77.33 -17.66
N LEU A 30 6.38 -77.27 -18.88
CA LEU A 30 6.33 -76.08 -19.72
C LEU A 30 5.23 -75.10 -19.29
N GLU A 31 4.05 -75.56 -18.88
CA GLU A 31 3.04 -74.68 -18.26
C GLU A 31 3.58 -74.07 -16.96
N LYS A 32 4.28 -74.87 -16.14
CA LYS A 32 4.99 -74.41 -14.95
C LYS A 32 6.09 -73.38 -15.31
N LEU A 33 6.88 -73.63 -16.35
CA LEU A 33 7.90 -72.71 -16.84
C LEU A 33 7.28 -71.40 -17.36
N VAL A 34 6.21 -71.46 -18.16
CA VAL A 34 5.48 -70.28 -18.65
C VAL A 34 4.90 -69.47 -17.48
N LYS A 35 4.38 -70.14 -16.43
CA LYS A 35 3.92 -69.48 -15.20
C LYS A 35 5.07 -68.82 -14.42
N GLN A 36 6.22 -69.47 -14.31
CA GLN A 36 7.42 -68.91 -13.69
C GLN A 36 7.98 -67.72 -14.49
N CYS A 37 8.07 -67.82 -15.82
CA CYS A 37 8.40 -66.71 -16.70
C CYS A 37 7.40 -65.56 -16.56
N HIS A 38 6.09 -65.84 -16.42
CA HIS A 38 5.09 -64.81 -16.21
C HIS A 38 5.32 -64.05 -14.89
N SER A 39 5.54 -64.76 -13.79
CA SER A 39 5.86 -64.18 -12.48
C SER A 39 7.19 -63.42 -12.48
N MET A 40 8.21 -63.91 -13.18
CA MET A 40 9.47 -63.20 -13.39
C MET A 40 9.27 -61.88 -14.15
N LEU A 41 8.41 -61.88 -15.17
CA LEU A 41 8.07 -60.67 -15.94
C LEU A 41 7.18 -59.71 -15.14
N GLU A 42 6.33 -60.20 -14.24
CA GLU A 42 5.58 -59.37 -13.28
C GLU A 42 6.52 -58.70 -12.27
N ALA A 43 7.43 -59.47 -11.66
CA ALA A 43 8.46 -58.94 -10.77
C ALA A 43 9.37 -57.94 -11.48
N GLY A 44 9.76 -58.20 -12.74
CA GLY A 44 10.55 -57.28 -13.57
C GLY A 44 9.81 -55.98 -13.90
N ARG A 45 8.52 -56.05 -14.25
CA ARG A 45 7.68 -54.85 -14.45
C ARG A 45 7.54 -54.04 -13.16
N ALA A 46 7.29 -54.71 -12.02
CA ALA A 46 7.20 -54.05 -10.73
C ALA A 46 8.54 -53.38 -10.33
N TYR A 47 9.65 -54.10 -10.47
CA TYR A 47 10.99 -53.57 -10.22
C TYR A 47 11.30 -52.34 -11.09
N CYS A 48 11.01 -52.39 -12.39
CA CYS A 48 11.24 -51.23 -13.27
C CYS A 48 10.28 -50.08 -13.00
N GLN A 49 9.03 -50.33 -12.62
CA GLN A 49 8.11 -49.25 -12.24
C GLN A 49 8.53 -48.59 -10.93
N THR A 50 8.93 -49.37 -9.92
CA THR A 50 9.47 -48.86 -8.65
C THR A 50 10.82 -48.16 -8.86
N SER A 51 11.70 -48.70 -9.70
CA SER A 51 12.99 -48.06 -10.03
C SER A 51 12.81 -46.76 -10.79
N LYS A 52 11.89 -46.71 -11.77
CA LYS A 52 11.51 -45.46 -12.44
C LYS A 52 10.92 -44.46 -11.44
N SER A 53 10.06 -44.90 -10.53
CA SER A 53 9.48 -44.03 -9.49
C SER A 53 10.53 -43.54 -8.47
N PHE A 54 11.55 -44.35 -8.16
CA PHE A 54 12.67 -43.97 -7.32
C PHE A 54 13.61 -42.99 -8.02
N VAL A 55 13.96 -43.24 -9.29
CA VAL A 55 14.71 -42.28 -10.13
C VAL A 55 13.92 -41.00 -10.35
N THR A 56 12.59 -41.07 -10.51
CA THR A 56 11.72 -39.88 -10.53
C THR A 56 11.74 -39.16 -9.19
N GLY A 57 11.66 -39.85 -8.04
CA GLY A 57 11.81 -39.21 -6.73
C GLY A 57 13.19 -38.54 -6.54
N LEU A 58 14.26 -39.19 -7.01
CA LEU A 58 15.60 -38.59 -7.09
C LEU A 58 15.69 -37.43 -8.11
N LYS A 59 14.86 -37.44 -9.16
CA LYS A 59 14.67 -36.37 -10.17
C LYS A 59 13.56 -35.37 -9.77
N GLU A 60 12.93 -35.50 -8.60
CA GLU A 60 11.99 -34.54 -8.01
C GLU A 60 12.68 -33.77 -6.88
N LEU A 61 13.36 -34.49 -5.99
CA LEU A 61 14.48 -33.94 -5.21
C LEU A 61 15.46 -33.23 -6.18
N GLY A 62 15.81 -33.94 -7.26
CA GLY A 62 16.50 -33.46 -8.45
C GLY A 62 15.61 -32.83 -9.54
N HIS A 63 14.50 -32.18 -9.20
CA HIS A 63 13.99 -31.06 -10.01
C HIS A 63 14.36 -29.71 -9.40
N HIS A 64 15.14 -29.77 -8.32
CA HIS A 64 16.13 -28.75 -7.99
C HIS A 64 17.48 -29.04 -8.71
N CYS A 65 17.75 -30.28 -9.18
CA CYS A 65 19.00 -30.74 -9.83
C CYS A 65 18.76 -31.90 -10.85
N SER A 66 18.58 -31.60 -12.15
CA SER A 66 18.03 -32.49 -13.20
C SER A 66 18.74 -33.84 -13.52
N GLY A 67 18.04 -34.77 -14.17
CA GLY A 67 18.55 -36.06 -14.72
C GLY A 67 17.61 -36.71 -15.74
N ASP A 68 17.79 -37.98 -16.16
CA ASP A 68 16.80 -38.74 -16.96
C ASP A 68 16.91 -40.29 -16.90
N ASN A 69 16.01 -41.01 -17.60
CA ASN A 69 15.75 -42.47 -17.45
C ASN A 69 16.17 -43.34 -18.66
N MET A 70 16.97 -44.40 -18.43
CA MET A 70 17.32 -45.42 -19.44
C MET A 70 17.15 -46.86 -18.89
N MET A 71 15.91 -47.32 -18.69
CA MET A 71 15.62 -48.75 -18.40
C MET A 71 14.18 -49.16 -18.79
N GLY A 72 13.80 -48.93 -20.05
CA GLY A 72 12.48 -49.30 -20.59
C GLY A 72 12.50 -50.49 -21.56
N GLU A 73 13.24 -50.35 -22.65
CA GLU A 73 13.08 -51.19 -23.86
C GLU A 73 13.49 -52.66 -23.71
N VAL A 74 14.58 -52.95 -23.00
CA VAL A 74 15.12 -54.32 -22.94
C VAL A 74 14.13 -55.31 -22.32
N ILE A 75 13.42 -54.88 -21.27
CA ILE A 75 12.44 -55.73 -20.57
C ILE A 75 11.15 -55.88 -21.37
N GLU A 76 10.71 -54.86 -22.12
CA GLU A 76 9.55 -55.00 -22.98
C GLU A 76 9.83 -55.92 -24.19
N THR A 77 11.02 -55.83 -24.77
CA THR A 77 11.49 -56.73 -25.85
C THR A 77 11.61 -58.18 -25.35
N THR A 78 12.25 -58.41 -24.21
CA THR A 78 12.36 -59.74 -23.59
C THR A 78 10.98 -60.31 -23.23
N GLN A 79 10.09 -59.49 -22.66
CA GLN A 79 8.72 -59.85 -22.33
C GLN A 79 7.93 -60.32 -23.55
N LYS A 80 8.05 -59.60 -24.69
CA LYS A 80 7.33 -59.93 -25.92
C LYS A 80 7.88 -61.21 -26.56
N SER A 81 9.20 -61.31 -26.75
CA SER A 81 9.83 -62.47 -27.43
C SER A 81 9.54 -63.79 -26.70
N VAL A 82 9.93 -63.90 -25.42
CA VAL A 82 9.86 -65.17 -24.68
C VAL A 82 8.41 -65.59 -24.44
N LYS A 83 7.52 -64.65 -24.07
CA LYS A 83 6.10 -64.96 -23.85
C LYS A 83 5.42 -65.44 -25.12
N LEU A 84 5.60 -64.75 -26.26
CA LEU A 84 4.92 -65.11 -27.50
C LEU A 84 5.41 -66.44 -28.06
N LYS A 85 6.74 -66.69 -28.05
CA LYS A 85 7.30 -67.98 -28.48
C LYS A 85 6.76 -69.16 -27.66
N LEU A 86 6.86 -69.09 -26.32
CA LEU A 86 6.40 -70.19 -25.46
C LEU A 86 4.87 -70.37 -25.47
N GLN A 87 4.09 -69.27 -25.53
CA GLN A 87 2.63 -69.39 -25.61
C GLN A 87 2.16 -69.89 -26.99
N SER A 88 2.83 -69.54 -28.09
CA SER A 88 2.58 -70.15 -29.41
C SER A 88 2.93 -71.63 -29.40
N PHE A 89 4.10 -72.01 -28.86
CA PHE A 89 4.52 -73.41 -28.76
C PHE A 89 3.50 -74.28 -28.00
N VAL A 90 3.07 -73.87 -26.81
CA VAL A 90 2.06 -74.62 -26.03
C VAL A 90 0.69 -74.61 -26.74
N LYS A 91 0.23 -73.46 -27.25
CA LYS A 91 -1.11 -73.35 -27.85
C LYS A 91 -1.23 -73.99 -29.24
N GLU A 92 -0.14 -74.12 -29.99
CA GLU A 92 -0.18 -74.53 -31.41
C GLU A 92 0.67 -75.75 -31.71
N ASP A 93 1.85 -75.92 -31.13
CA ASP A 93 2.71 -77.07 -31.43
C ASP A 93 2.42 -78.26 -30.52
N VAL A 94 2.24 -78.05 -29.21
CA VAL A 94 1.79 -79.09 -28.26
C VAL A 94 0.33 -79.47 -28.55
N ARG A 95 -0.53 -78.52 -28.93
CA ARG A 95 -1.89 -78.83 -29.42
C ARG A 95 -1.86 -79.64 -30.70
N ARG A 96 -1.09 -79.25 -31.73
CA ARG A 96 -0.94 -80.06 -32.96
C ARG A 96 -0.39 -81.46 -32.66
N PHE A 97 0.54 -81.59 -31.71
CA PHE A 97 0.99 -82.91 -31.26
C PHE A 97 -0.14 -83.72 -30.62
N LYS A 98 -0.97 -83.14 -29.74
CA LYS A 98 -2.16 -83.81 -29.18
C LYS A 98 -3.20 -84.20 -30.24
N ASP A 99 -3.42 -83.35 -31.24
CA ASP A 99 -4.34 -83.64 -32.34
C ASP A 99 -3.81 -84.80 -33.20
N VAL A 100 -2.53 -84.75 -33.62
CA VAL A 100 -1.88 -85.83 -34.38
C VAL A 100 -1.77 -87.13 -33.57
N ARG A 101 -1.46 -87.06 -32.27
CA ARG A 101 -1.52 -88.19 -31.33
C ARG A 101 -2.89 -88.85 -31.37
N LYS A 102 -3.96 -88.06 -31.19
CA LYS A 102 -5.33 -88.56 -31.18
C LYS A 102 -5.74 -89.17 -32.53
N GLU A 103 -5.22 -88.68 -33.64
CA GLU A 103 -5.41 -89.30 -34.96
C GLU A 103 -4.62 -90.60 -35.13
N PHE A 104 -3.41 -90.69 -34.57
CA PHE A 104 -2.59 -91.90 -34.52
C PHE A 104 -3.22 -92.99 -33.62
N GLU A 105 -3.64 -92.64 -32.40
CA GLU A 105 -4.39 -93.52 -31.48
C GLU A 105 -5.64 -94.09 -32.16
N ARG A 106 -6.50 -93.21 -32.70
CA ARG A 106 -7.69 -93.58 -33.48
C ARG A 106 -7.35 -94.44 -34.69
N GLY A 107 -6.21 -94.20 -35.33
CA GLY A 107 -5.68 -95.01 -36.42
C GLY A 107 -5.27 -96.41 -35.96
N SER A 108 -4.67 -96.52 -34.76
CA SER A 108 -4.28 -97.78 -34.12
C SER A 108 -5.50 -98.60 -33.72
N GLU A 109 -6.47 -98.00 -33.03
CA GLU A 109 -7.75 -98.62 -32.67
C GLU A 109 -8.50 -99.11 -33.92
N SER A 110 -8.56 -98.28 -34.97
CA SER A 110 -9.20 -98.65 -36.24
C SER A 110 -8.47 -99.80 -36.96
N LEU A 111 -7.14 -99.88 -36.83
CA LEU A 111 -6.33 -100.97 -37.34
C LEU A 111 -6.53 -102.26 -36.52
N GLU A 112 -6.54 -102.21 -35.19
CA GLU A 112 -6.84 -103.36 -34.32
C GLU A 112 -8.25 -103.89 -34.58
N ALA A 113 -9.26 -103.00 -34.69
CA ALA A 113 -10.64 -103.36 -35.02
C ALA A 113 -10.80 -103.88 -36.47
N ALA A 114 -9.90 -103.53 -37.40
CA ALA A 114 -9.88 -104.12 -38.74
C ALA A 114 -9.16 -105.48 -38.76
N LEU A 115 -8.08 -105.64 -38.00
CA LEU A 115 -7.38 -106.92 -37.80
C LEU A 115 -8.32 -107.96 -37.17
N GLY A 116 -9.04 -107.58 -36.11
CA GLY A 116 -10.01 -108.45 -35.43
C GLY A 116 -11.14 -108.91 -36.35
N ARG A 117 -11.76 -107.97 -37.10
CA ARG A 117 -12.81 -108.31 -38.08
C ARG A 117 -12.29 -109.19 -39.23
N ASN A 118 -11.08 -108.96 -39.72
CA ASN A 118 -10.46 -109.79 -40.76
C ASN A 118 -10.17 -111.21 -40.24
N ALA A 119 -9.63 -111.35 -39.03
CA ALA A 119 -9.35 -112.65 -38.41
C ALA A 119 -10.62 -113.46 -38.07
N GLN A 120 -11.74 -112.80 -37.81
CA GLN A 120 -13.03 -113.42 -37.50
C GLN A 120 -13.93 -113.67 -38.72
N ALA A 121 -13.52 -113.26 -39.92
CA ALA A 121 -14.34 -113.37 -41.12
C ALA A 121 -14.64 -114.84 -41.50
N PRO A 122 -15.91 -115.24 -41.71
CA PRO A 122 -16.28 -116.63 -41.90
C PRO A 122 -15.89 -117.14 -43.30
N ARG A 123 -15.00 -118.15 -43.34
CA ARG A 123 -14.44 -118.75 -44.58
C ARG A 123 -15.46 -119.24 -45.61
N GLY A 124 -16.73 -119.43 -45.24
CA GLY A 124 -17.82 -119.81 -46.15
C GLY A 124 -18.42 -118.65 -46.96
N LYS A 125 -18.02 -117.39 -46.71
CA LYS A 125 -18.57 -116.20 -47.36
C LYS A 125 -17.46 -115.31 -47.92
N GLN A 126 -17.05 -115.61 -49.16
CA GLN A 126 -15.91 -114.95 -49.81
C GLN A 126 -16.00 -113.41 -49.83
N HIS A 127 -17.19 -112.84 -50.09
CA HIS A 127 -17.41 -111.38 -50.12
C HIS A 127 -17.11 -110.70 -48.77
N GLU A 128 -17.53 -111.29 -47.65
CA GLU A 128 -17.28 -110.71 -46.31
C GLU A 128 -15.78 -110.78 -45.96
N VAL A 129 -15.06 -111.81 -46.44
CA VAL A 129 -13.60 -111.93 -46.27
C VAL A 129 -12.85 -110.89 -47.12
N GLU A 130 -13.27 -110.65 -48.35
CA GLU A 130 -12.66 -109.67 -49.25
C GLU A 130 -12.91 -108.22 -48.78
N GLU A 131 -14.14 -107.91 -48.34
CA GLU A 131 -14.47 -106.62 -47.74
C GLU A 131 -13.66 -106.35 -46.46
N ALA A 132 -13.57 -107.32 -45.55
CA ALA A 132 -12.75 -107.21 -44.34
C ALA A 132 -11.25 -107.07 -44.64
N SER A 133 -10.77 -107.67 -45.73
CA SER A 133 -9.37 -107.57 -46.18
C SER A 133 -9.05 -106.19 -46.78
N LEU A 134 -9.97 -105.63 -47.56
CA LEU A 134 -9.85 -104.26 -48.10
C LEU A 134 -9.92 -103.22 -46.97
N ALA A 135 -10.81 -103.40 -45.99
CA ALA A 135 -10.89 -102.56 -44.79
C ALA A 135 -9.57 -102.58 -43.99
N LEU A 136 -8.97 -103.75 -43.80
CA LEU A 136 -7.66 -103.91 -43.15
C LEU A 136 -6.53 -103.23 -43.93
N LEU A 137 -6.51 -103.36 -45.26
CA LEU A 137 -5.49 -102.71 -46.10
C LEU A 137 -5.56 -101.17 -45.99
N ASN A 138 -6.77 -100.61 -46.00
CA ASN A 138 -6.99 -99.18 -45.85
C ASN A 138 -6.60 -98.69 -44.44
N ALA A 139 -6.99 -99.40 -43.37
CA ALA A 139 -6.60 -99.07 -42.00
C ALA A 139 -5.07 -99.07 -41.83
N ARG A 140 -4.36 -100.07 -42.38
CA ARG A 140 -2.89 -100.15 -42.39
C ARG A 140 -2.24 -98.96 -43.10
N LYS A 141 -2.83 -98.47 -44.20
CA LYS A 141 -2.31 -97.31 -44.93
C LYS A 141 -2.46 -96.01 -44.13
N THR A 142 -3.65 -95.78 -43.55
CA THR A 142 -3.93 -94.59 -42.74
C THR A 142 -3.04 -94.53 -41.50
N PHE A 143 -2.94 -95.64 -40.76
CA PHE A 143 -2.09 -95.73 -39.56
C PHE A 143 -0.62 -95.41 -39.86
N ARG A 144 -0.06 -95.96 -40.94
CA ARG A 144 1.34 -95.69 -41.36
C ARG A 144 1.63 -94.23 -41.71
N SER A 145 0.64 -93.47 -42.19
CA SER A 145 0.81 -92.03 -42.44
C SER A 145 0.90 -91.27 -41.12
N GLY A 146 -0.14 -91.37 -40.28
CA GLY A 146 -0.20 -90.66 -39.00
C GLY A 146 0.97 -91.00 -38.07
N ALA A 147 1.49 -92.23 -38.13
CA ALA A 147 2.69 -92.64 -37.40
C ALA A 147 3.96 -91.89 -37.84
N LEU A 148 4.09 -91.59 -39.14
CA LEU A 148 5.23 -90.83 -39.68
C LEU A 148 5.12 -89.35 -39.29
N ASP A 149 3.91 -88.79 -39.40
CA ASP A 149 3.61 -87.41 -39.04
C ASP A 149 3.83 -87.16 -37.53
N TYR A 150 3.42 -88.11 -36.68
CA TYR A 150 3.70 -88.13 -35.24
C TYR A 150 5.20 -88.13 -34.93
N VAL A 151 5.97 -89.07 -35.52
CA VAL A 151 7.43 -89.19 -35.30
C VAL A 151 8.21 -87.97 -35.80
N LEU A 152 7.70 -87.24 -36.80
CA LEU A 152 8.27 -85.96 -37.22
C LEU A 152 8.00 -84.84 -36.21
N GLN A 153 6.77 -84.74 -35.68
CA GLN A 153 6.38 -83.68 -34.74
C GLN A 153 7.13 -83.77 -33.39
N VAL A 154 7.44 -84.99 -32.92
CA VAL A 154 8.25 -85.22 -31.69
C VAL A 154 9.63 -84.55 -31.75
N ARG A 155 10.21 -84.36 -32.95
CA ARG A 155 11.62 -83.96 -33.13
C ARG A 155 11.83 -82.44 -33.28
N SER A 156 10.82 -81.61 -33.01
CA SER A 156 10.92 -80.15 -33.26
C SER A 156 11.70 -79.40 -32.16
N SER A 157 12.80 -78.74 -32.52
CA SER A 157 13.80 -78.13 -31.61
C SER A 157 13.43 -76.73 -31.06
N LYS A 158 12.14 -76.40 -30.98
CA LYS A 158 11.67 -75.02 -30.73
C LYS A 158 11.96 -74.47 -29.32
N LEU A 159 12.33 -75.33 -28.37
CA LEU A 159 12.65 -74.92 -27.01
C LEU A 159 14.02 -74.24 -26.91
N ASP A 160 15.02 -74.76 -27.63
CA ASP A 160 16.40 -74.30 -27.56
C ASP A 160 16.52 -72.87 -28.12
N GLU A 161 15.84 -72.57 -29.23
CA GLU A 161 15.71 -71.22 -29.80
C GLU A 161 15.09 -70.20 -28.83
N SER A 162 14.24 -70.66 -27.90
CA SER A 162 13.61 -69.80 -26.90
C SER A 162 14.56 -69.53 -25.72
N MET A 163 15.37 -70.51 -25.34
CA MET A 163 16.38 -70.39 -24.28
C MET A 163 17.59 -69.55 -24.73
N VAL A 164 18.11 -69.79 -25.95
CA VAL A 164 19.19 -68.98 -26.55
C VAL A 164 18.78 -67.51 -26.63
N SER A 165 17.58 -67.22 -27.13
CA SER A 165 17.04 -65.86 -27.23
C SER A 165 16.90 -65.15 -25.86
N MET A 166 16.70 -65.90 -24.77
CA MET A 166 16.71 -65.36 -23.41
C MET A 166 18.13 -65.07 -22.91
N MET A 167 19.09 -65.96 -23.18
CA MET A 167 20.49 -65.78 -22.79
C MET A 167 21.16 -64.62 -23.54
N GLU A 168 20.86 -64.45 -24.83
CA GLU A 168 21.32 -63.31 -25.63
C GLU A 168 20.79 -61.98 -25.07
N ALA A 169 19.49 -61.90 -24.74
CA ALA A 169 18.89 -60.70 -24.15
C ALA A 169 19.49 -60.35 -22.77
N GLN A 170 19.79 -61.35 -21.94
CA GLN A 170 20.49 -61.14 -20.66
C GLN A 170 21.93 -60.67 -20.88
N SER A 171 22.66 -61.25 -21.83
CA SER A 171 24.03 -60.84 -22.18
C SER A 171 24.08 -59.38 -22.62
N GLN A 172 23.17 -58.98 -23.53
CA GLN A 172 23.05 -57.60 -24.00
C GLN A 172 22.71 -56.62 -22.86
N PHE A 173 21.81 -56.99 -21.95
CA PHE A 173 21.46 -56.18 -20.77
C PHE A 173 22.67 -55.92 -19.87
N PHE A 174 23.43 -56.98 -19.52
CA PHE A 174 24.62 -56.83 -18.69
C PHE A 174 25.76 -56.09 -19.40
N GLN A 175 25.93 -56.28 -20.71
CA GLN A 175 26.94 -55.56 -21.50
C GLN A 175 26.65 -54.05 -21.56
N GLN A 176 25.40 -53.67 -21.85
CA GLN A 176 24.98 -52.25 -21.86
C GLN A 176 25.12 -51.62 -20.46
N GLY A 177 24.63 -52.31 -19.41
CA GLY A 177 24.75 -51.83 -18.04
C GLY A 177 26.22 -51.69 -17.58
N HIS A 178 27.10 -52.60 -17.97
CA HIS A 178 28.53 -52.51 -17.69
C HIS A 178 29.19 -51.32 -18.41
N GLN A 179 28.85 -51.08 -19.68
CA GLN A 179 29.36 -49.93 -20.43
C GLN A 179 28.97 -48.61 -19.74
N SER A 180 27.68 -48.37 -19.48
CA SER A 180 27.23 -47.12 -18.85
C SER A 180 27.77 -46.92 -17.43
N LEU A 181 27.96 -48.00 -16.66
CA LEU A 181 28.65 -47.92 -15.35
C LEU A 181 30.14 -47.59 -15.49
N SER A 182 30.79 -47.98 -16.59
CA SER A 182 32.19 -47.69 -16.87
C SER A 182 32.39 -46.26 -17.37
N GLU A 183 31.48 -45.75 -18.21
CA GLU A 183 31.43 -44.33 -18.59
C GLU A 183 31.23 -43.42 -17.35
N LEU A 184 30.46 -43.88 -16.35
CA LEU A 184 30.30 -43.22 -15.06
C LEU A 184 31.45 -43.51 -14.05
N ALA A 185 32.54 -44.18 -14.43
CA ALA A 185 33.63 -44.49 -13.49
C ALA A 185 34.44 -43.24 -13.09
N ASP A 186 34.80 -42.38 -14.05
CA ASP A 186 35.59 -41.19 -13.78
C ASP A 186 34.77 -40.12 -13.04
N TYR A 187 33.50 -39.92 -13.41
CA TYR A 187 32.59 -39.04 -12.67
C TYR A 187 32.44 -39.46 -11.19
N ARG A 188 32.34 -40.77 -10.91
CA ARG A 188 32.30 -41.28 -9.53
C ARG A 188 33.61 -41.01 -8.76
N ARG A 189 34.76 -40.97 -9.43
CA ARG A 189 36.05 -40.62 -8.79
C ARG A 189 36.05 -39.13 -8.41
N THR A 190 35.76 -38.24 -9.35
CA THR A 190 35.69 -36.79 -9.11
C THR A 190 34.70 -36.45 -8.01
N LEU A 191 33.48 -37.02 -8.06
CA LEU A 191 32.45 -36.80 -7.03
C LEU A 191 32.89 -37.29 -5.64
N SER A 192 33.70 -38.35 -5.57
CA SER A 192 34.24 -38.86 -4.29
C SER A 192 35.34 -37.94 -3.72
N GLU A 193 36.15 -37.34 -4.58
CA GLU A 193 37.17 -36.34 -4.21
C GLU A 193 36.50 -35.03 -3.75
N GLU A 194 35.51 -34.52 -4.51
CA GLU A 194 34.70 -33.35 -4.16
C GLU A 194 33.95 -33.55 -2.84
N HIS A 195 33.29 -34.70 -2.64
CA HIS A 195 32.63 -35.04 -1.38
C HIS A 195 33.62 -35.05 -0.21
N THR A 196 34.83 -35.61 -0.40
CA THR A 196 35.87 -35.63 0.63
C THR A 196 36.32 -34.21 0.99
N GLN A 197 36.52 -33.34 -0.01
CA GLN A 197 36.85 -31.93 0.23
C GLN A 197 35.71 -31.17 0.92
N LEU A 198 34.45 -31.44 0.56
CA LEU A 198 33.27 -30.86 1.19
C LEU A 198 33.15 -31.26 2.67
N VAL A 199 33.42 -32.52 3.00
CA VAL A 199 33.47 -33.00 4.39
C VAL A 199 34.59 -32.31 5.20
N LEU A 200 35.78 -32.13 4.61
CA LEU A 200 36.88 -31.39 5.25
C LEU A 200 36.54 -29.91 5.47
N ASN A 201 35.91 -29.26 4.48
CA ASN A 201 35.45 -27.87 4.58
C ASN A 201 34.38 -27.73 5.67
N SER A 202 33.37 -28.61 5.67
CA SER A 202 32.30 -28.61 6.68
C SER A 202 32.83 -28.85 8.10
N ALA A 203 33.80 -29.76 8.27
CA ALA A 203 34.46 -30.00 9.55
C ALA A 203 35.25 -28.77 10.05
N ARG A 204 35.86 -28.01 9.14
CA ARG A 204 36.51 -26.73 9.45
C ARG A 204 35.50 -25.65 9.83
N GLU A 205 34.47 -25.44 9.02
CA GLU A 205 33.41 -24.45 9.30
C GLU A 205 32.71 -24.73 10.63
N LYS A 206 32.42 -26.01 10.92
CA LYS A 206 31.88 -26.44 12.21
C LYS A 206 32.80 -26.05 13.37
N ARG A 207 34.11 -26.34 13.27
CA ARG A 207 35.10 -25.95 14.29
C ARG A 207 35.16 -24.42 14.47
N ASP A 208 35.15 -23.67 13.38
CA ASP A 208 35.19 -22.21 13.41
C ASP A 208 33.89 -21.62 14.02
N MET A 209 32.73 -22.23 13.75
CA MET A 209 31.46 -21.89 14.41
C MET A 209 31.45 -22.25 15.90
N GLU A 210 31.97 -23.41 16.28
CA GLU A 210 32.10 -23.84 17.69
C GLU A 210 33.04 -22.89 18.46
N GLN A 211 34.14 -22.44 17.85
CA GLN A 211 35.03 -21.42 18.42
C GLN A 211 34.34 -20.06 18.57
N ARG A 212 33.61 -19.58 17.55
CA ARG A 212 32.82 -18.33 17.64
C ARG A 212 31.76 -18.42 18.74
N HIS A 213 31.04 -19.53 18.83
CA HIS A 213 30.04 -19.79 19.87
C HIS A 213 30.68 -19.84 21.28
N ALA A 214 31.84 -20.47 21.44
CA ALA A 214 32.59 -20.46 22.69
C ALA A 214 33.10 -19.05 23.06
N ALA A 215 33.50 -18.23 22.09
CA ALA A 215 33.89 -16.85 22.31
C ALA A 215 32.68 -15.97 22.71
N ILE A 216 31.52 -16.14 22.07
CA ILE A 216 30.26 -15.46 22.44
C ILE A 216 29.83 -15.84 23.87
N LYS A 217 30.03 -17.10 24.29
CA LYS A 217 29.76 -17.56 25.66
C LYS A 217 30.80 -17.10 26.71
N LYS A 218 31.99 -16.66 26.28
CA LYS A 218 33.07 -16.17 27.15
C LYS A 218 33.13 -14.64 27.25
N LYS A 219 32.63 -13.91 26.24
CA LYS A 219 32.16 -12.55 26.49
C LYS A 219 31.01 -12.66 27.49
N ASP A 220 31.16 -12.03 28.64
CA ASP A 220 30.13 -12.02 29.67
C ASP A 220 28.82 -11.49 29.07
N VAL A 221 27.69 -12.17 29.31
CA VAL A 221 26.40 -11.85 28.68
C VAL A 221 25.71 -10.72 29.45
N SER A 222 26.52 -9.74 29.85
CA SER A 222 26.13 -8.42 30.35
C SER A 222 25.42 -7.68 29.21
N TYR A 223 24.09 -7.64 29.35
CA TYR A 223 23.11 -7.07 28.42
C TYR A 223 23.59 -5.83 27.64
N ASP A 224 23.26 -5.80 26.33
CA ASP A 224 22.71 -4.59 25.67
C ASP A 224 23.65 -3.37 25.50
N ASN A 225 24.97 -3.55 25.58
CA ASN A 225 25.94 -2.45 25.57
C ASN A 225 26.63 -2.11 24.22
N SER A 226 26.46 -2.91 23.15
CA SER A 226 27.26 -2.79 21.91
C SER A 226 26.52 -3.18 20.61
N LEU A 227 25.21 -2.93 20.54
CA LEU A 227 24.36 -3.29 19.38
C LEU A 227 23.27 -2.24 19.13
N MET A 228 23.53 -0.99 19.52
CA MET A 228 22.59 0.15 19.49
C MET A 228 23.22 1.37 18.79
N ASP A 229 24.09 1.12 17.82
CA ASP A 229 24.76 2.17 17.04
C ASP A 229 23.82 2.61 15.90
N PHE A 230 23.20 3.78 16.07
CA PHE A 230 22.44 4.45 15.02
C PHE A 230 23.35 4.76 13.83
N CYS A 231 23.01 4.22 12.66
CA CYS A 231 23.83 4.36 11.45
C CYS A 231 22.95 4.88 10.31
N ALA A 232 22.98 6.20 10.07
CA ALA A 232 22.21 6.84 9.00
C ALA A 232 22.57 6.28 7.62
N ASP A 233 23.87 6.06 7.38
CA ASP A 233 24.45 5.61 6.11
C ASP A 233 24.55 4.07 6.00
N ALA A 234 23.75 3.32 6.75
CA ALA A 234 23.78 1.86 6.73
C ALA A 234 23.47 1.34 5.30
N PRO A 235 24.28 0.43 4.72
CA PRO A 235 24.17 0.03 3.30
C PRO A 235 22.90 -0.77 2.95
N ASN A 236 22.05 -1.06 3.94
CA ASN A 236 20.73 -1.66 3.79
C ASN A 236 19.58 -0.62 3.84
N GLY A 237 19.85 0.66 4.11
CA GLY A 237 18.87 1.72 4.29
C GLY A 237 18.06 1.63 5.60
N ILE A 238 18.59 0.92 6.61
CA ILE A 238 17.94 0.72 7.92
C ILE A 238 18.74 1.47 8.99
N ALA A 239 18.21 2.59 9.49
CA ALA A 239 18.91 3.47 10.43
C ALA A 239 18.95 2.92 11.87
N MET A 240 17.95 2.10 12.24
CA MET A 240 17.89 1.33 13.48
C MET A 240 16.88 0.19 13.33
N GLU A 241 17.12 -0.96 13.97
CA GLU A 241 16.11 -2.03 14.12
C GLU A 241 16.22 -2.77 15.46
N GLY A 242 15.16 -3.48 15.85
CA GLY A 242 15.11 -4.23 17.11
C GLY A 242 13.68 -4.55 17.59
N TYR A 243 13.55 -5.16 18.76
CA TYR A 243 12.24 -5.43 19.36
C TYR A 243 11.72 -4.25 20.19
N LEU A 244 10.44 -3.91 20.01
CA LEU A 244 9.68 -3.05 20.92
C LEU A 244 8.30 -3.65 21.19
N TYR A 245 7.71 -3.33 22.34
CA TYR A 245 6.31 -3.56 22.62
C TYR A 245 5.49 -2.35 22.17
N LYS A 246 4.44 -2.55 21.36
CA LYS A 246 3.47 -1.49 21.04
C LYS A 246 2.12 -1.75 21.72
N ARG A 247 1.47 -0.69 22.21
CA ARG A 247 0.08 -0.74 22.68
C ARG A 247 -0.86 -0.72 21.47
N ALA A 248 -1.86 -1.60 21.44
CA ALA A 248 -2.90 -1.58 20.43
C ALA A 248 -3.86 -0.40 20.66
N SER A 249 -4.30 0.24 19.58
CA SER A 249 -5.26 1.35 19.60
C SER A 249 -6.73 0.92 19.76
N ASN A 250 -6.98 -0.36 20.12
CA ASN A 250 -8.31 -0.89 20.35
C ASN A 250 -8.73 -0.78 21.82
N ALA A 251 -10.02 -0.95 22.12
CA ALA A 251 -10.57 -0.83 23.47
C ALA A 251 -9.84 -1.68 24.53
N PHE A 252 -9.34 -2.85 24.13
CA PHE A 252 -8.61 -3.79 25.00
C PHE A 252 -7.15 -3.37 25.29
N LYS A 253 -6.62 -2.32 24.63
CA LYS A 253 -5.30 -1.69 24.90
C LYS A 253 -4.13 -2.67 25.01
N THR A 254 -4.17 -3.78 24.26
CA THR A 254 -3.24 -4.90 24.45
C THR A 254 -1.82 -4.58 24.00
N TRP A 255 -0.82 -5.01 24.76
CA TRP A 255 0.59 -4.79 24.43
C TRP A 255 1.18 -5.94 23.61
N SER A 256 1.89 -5.63 22.53
CA SER A 256 2.37 -6.62 21.55
C SER A 256 3.83 -6.36 21.15
N ARG A 257 4.74 -7.30 21.46
CA ARG A 257 6.14 -7.25 21.01
C ARG A 257 6.23 -7.49 19.50
N ARG A 258 6.97 -6.67 18.77
CA ARG A 258 7.16 -6.75 17.31
C ARG A 258 8.59 -6.35 16.95
N TRP A 259 9.08 -6.81 15.80
CA TRP A 259 10.33 -6.29 15.24
C TRP A 259 10.02 -4.96 14.57
N PHE A 260 10.66 -3.89 15.03
CA PHE A 260 10.57 -2.54 14.47
C PHE A 260 11.84 -2.24 13.69
N SER A 261 11.70 -1.40 12.66
CA SER A 261 12.85 -0.81 11.98
C SER A 261 12.51 0.59 11.47
N ILE A 262 13.53 1.45 11.42
CA ILE A 262 13.47 2.77 10.80
C ILE A 262 14.10 2.64 9.42
N GLN A 263 13.30 2.80 8.37
CA GLN A 263 13.73 2.61 6.98
C GLN A 263 13.17 3.75 6.12
N LYS A 264 14.00 4.39 5.30
CA LYS A 264 13.57 5.43 4.34
C LYS A 264 12.64 6.50 4.95
N ASN A 265 13.00 6.97 6.15
CA ASN A 265 12.24 7.94 6.95
C ASN A 265 10.83 7.49 7.39
N GLN A 266 10.56 6.19 7.39
CA GLN A 266 9.35 5.57 7.94
C GLN A 266 9.67 4.74 9.18
N LEU A 267 8.71 4.63 10.11
CA LEU A 267 8.75 3.65 11.19
C LEU A 267 7.81 2.48 10.85
N VAL A 268 8.37 1.29 10.69
CA VAL A 268 7.64 0.09 10.26
C VAL A 268 7.83 -1.06 11.24
N TYR A 269 6.89 -2.01 11.28
CA TYR A 269 7.06 -3.25 12.05
C TYR A 269 6.65 -4.51 11.30
N GLN A 270 7.26 -5.64 11.67
CA GLN A 270 6.90 -6.99 11.21
C GLN A 270 6.38 -7.83 12.39
N LYS A 271 5.46 -8.77 12.13
CA LYS A 271 5.00 -9.76 13.11
C LYS A 271 5.80 -11.06 12.96
N LYS A 272 6.19 -11.41 11.73
CA LYS A 272 7.06 -12.54 11.37
C LYS A 272 8.15 -12.10 10.38
N PHE A 273 9.28 -12.81 10.39
CA PHE A 273 10.35 -12.64 9.40
C PHE A 273 9.82 -12.87 7.97
N LYS A 274 10.23 -12.01 7.02
CA LYS A 274 9.75 -11.93 5.63
C LYS A 274 8.26 -11.58 5.43
N GLU A 275 7.55 -11.13 6.46
CA GLU A 275 6.24 -10.48 6.30
C GLU A 275 6.41 -9.07 5.72
N GLN A 276 5.44 -8.57 4.93
CA GLN A 276 5.48 -7.17 4.48
C GLN A 276 5.49 -6.21 5.68
N PRO A 277 6.38 -5.21 5.74
CA PRO A 277 6.43 -4.26 6.84
C PRO A 277 5.11 -3.49 6.96
N THR A 278 4.48 -3.57 8.14
CA THR A 278 3.31 -2.74 8.45
C THR A 278 3.81 -1.36 8.86
N VAL A 279 3.51 -0.34 8.05
CA VAL A 279 3.89 1.05 8.33
C VAL A 279 3.09 1.55 9.54
N VAL A 280 3.80 2.14 10.51
CA VAL A 280 3.22 2.80 11.68
C VAL A 280 3.17 4.30 11.45
N MET A 281 4.32 4.87 11.05
CA MET A 281 4.48 6.28 10.71
C MET A 281 5.00 6.36 9.27
N GLU A 282 4.18 6.90 8.37
CA GLU A 282 4.46 7.00 6.92
C GLU A 282 5.50 8.07 6.58
N ASP A 283 5.65 9.08 7.43
CA ASP A 283 6.69 10.10 7.35
C ASP A 283 7.12 10.51 8.76
N LEU A 284 8.34 10.18 9.14
CA LEU A 284 8.89 10.56 10.43
C LEU A 284 9.10 12.08 10.55
N ARG A 285 9.31 12.83 9.46
CA ARG A 285 9.50 14.31 9.51
C ARG A 285 8.33 15.05 10.16
N LEU A 286 7.13 14.48 10.06
CA LEU A 286 5.90 15.02 10.64
C LEU A 286 5.69 14.55 12.10
N CYS A 287 6.55 13.69 12.62
CA CYS A 287 6.42 13.08 13.94
C CYS A 287 7.19 13.87 15.02
N THR A 288 6.69 13.80 16.25
CA THR A 288 7.39 14.18 17.47
C THR A 288 7.50 12.98 18.40
N VAL A 289 8.59 12.88 19.16
CA VAL A 289 8.81 11.79 20.12
C VAL A 289 8.76 12.34 21.53
N LYS A 290 7.99 11.69 22.41
CA LYS A 290 7.76 12.11 23.80
C LYS A 290 8.06 10.95 24.76
N VAL A 291 8.70 11.25 25.89
CA VAL A 291 8.79 10.30 27.02
C VAL A 291 7.45 10.31 27.75
N CYS A 292 6.90 9.14 28.08
CA CYS A 292 5.66 9.03 28.83
C CYS A 292 5.95 8.69 30.29
N ALA A 293 6.06 9.71 31.15
CA ALA A 293 6.23 9.52 32.59
C ALA A 293 4.93 8.99 33.25
N ASP A 294 3.78 9.52 32.87
CA ASP A 294 2.48 9.28 33.51
C ASP A 294 1.78 7.98 33.06
N ASN A 295 2.56 6.92 32.81
CA ASN A 295 2.08 5.66 32.22
C ASN A 295 2.40 4.46 33.13
N GLU A 296 1.49 3.50 33.21
CA GLU A 296 1.58 2.33 34.12
C GLU A 296 2.81 1.44 33.90
N ARG A 297 3.53 1.63 32.78
CA ARG A 297 4.66 0.81 32.36
C ARG A 297 5.94 1.62 32.20
N ARG A 298 7.01 1.12 32.81
CA ARG A 298 8.38 1.66 32.65
C ARG A 298 8.83 1.60 31.19
N PHE A 299 9.70 2.54 30.82
CA PHE A 299 10.35 2.65 29.51
C PHE A 299 9.41 2.92 28.32
N CYS A 300 8.26 3.56 28.59
CA CYS A 300 7.32 3.97 27.55
C CYS A 300 7.69 5.30 26.87
N PHE A 301 7.52 5.35 25.56
CA PHE A 301 7.65 6.56 24.76
C PHE A 301 6.60 6.57 23.64
N GLU A 302 6.20 7.75 23.21
CA GLU A 302 5.14 7.94 22.23
C GLU A 302 5.68 8.66 20.99
N VAL A 303 5.36 8.14 19.81
CA VAL A 303 5.66 8.75 18.51
C VAL A 303 4.35 9.30 17.93
N VAL A 304 4.25 10.63 17.82
CA VAL A 304 3.02 11.35 17.50
C VAL A 304 3.18 12.12 16.19
N SER A 305 2.44 11.76 15.15
CA SER A 305 2.21 12.58 13.95
C SER A 305 0.87 13.33 14.04
N PRO A 306 0.51 14.19 13.07
CA PRO A 306 -0.77 14.91 13.08
C PRO A 306 -2.01 14.00 13.00
N SER A 307 -1.86 12.77 12.49
CA SER A 307 -2.98 11.83 12.23
C SER A 307 -2.91 10.53 13.03
N LYS A 308 -1.74 10.16 13.56
CA LYS A 308 -1.50 8.89 14.27
C LYS A 308 -0.61 9.10 15.48
N SER A 309 -0.99 8.49 16.61
CA SER A 309 -0.08 8.30 17.75
C SER A 309 0.20 6.82 17.96
N CYS A 310 1.48 6.46 18.18
CA CYS A 310 1.88 5.12 18.55
C CYS A 310 2.65 5.14 19.89
N LEU A 311 2.08 4.50 20.91
CA LEU A 311 2.75 4.27 22.18
C LEU A 311 3.58 2.97 22.11
N LEU A 312 4.88 3.13 22.38
CA LEU A 312 5.91 2.10 22.35
C LEU A 312 6.53 1.93 23.74
N GLN A 313 7.11 0.77 23.99
CA GLN A 313 7.84 0.42 25.20
C GLN A 313 9.09 -0.36 24.81
N ALA A 314 10.25 0.08 25.33
CA ALA A 314 11.53 -0.60 25.20
C ALA A 314 11.80 -1.53 26.39
N ASP A 315 12.78 -2.44 26.26
CA ASP A 315 13.10 -3.40 27.32
C ASP A 315 14.07 -2.81 28.39
N SER A 316 14.76 -1.70 28.07
CA SER A 316 15.64 -0.97 28.99
C SER A 316 15.55 0.57 28.81
N GLU A 317 15.97 1.33 29.83
CA GLU A 317 16.09 2.80 29.75
C GLU A 317 17.11 3.23 28.67
N ARG A 318 18.22 2.49 28.53
CA ARG A 318 19.22 2.73 27.46
C ARG A 318 18.61 2.51 26.08
N GLN A 319 17.82 1.46 25.89
CA GLN A 319 17.07 1.25 24.63
C GLN A 319 16.03 2.34 24.41
N GLN A 320 15.28 2.74 25.44
CA GLN A 320 14.29 3.82 25.33
C GLN A 320 14.95 5.09 24.82
N GLN A 321 16.05 5.52 25.44
CA GLN A 321 16.80 6.69 25.00
C GLN A 321 17.43 6.50 23.62
N GLY A 322 17.96 5.31 23.31
CA GLY A 322 18.50 4.97 22.00
C GLY A 322 17.47 5.07 20.88
N TRP A 323 16.29 4.49 21.06
CA TRP A 323 15.17 4.57 20.10
C TRP A 323 14.62 5.99 19.97
N ILE A 324 14.51 6.75 21.07
CA ILE A 324 14.11 8.17 21.02
C ILE A 324 15.12 8.97 20.20
N SER A 325 16.41 8.83 20.49
CA SER A 325 17.48 9.53 19.78
C SER A 325 17.60 9.10 18.32
N ALA A 326 17.42 7.81 18.01
CA ALA A 326 17.41 7.32 16.63
C ALA A 326 16.23 7.90 15.82
N VAL A 327 15.02 7.91 16.37
CA VAL A 327 13.87 8.53 15.70
C VAL A 327 14.07 10.04 15.56
N GLN A 328 14.59 10.73 16.57
CA GLN A 328 14.95 12.16 16.50
C GLN A 328 16.04 12.45 15.45
N ASN A 329 17.04 11.58 15.32
CA ASN A 329 18.10 11.72 14.32
C ASN A 329 17.60 11.41 12.90
N SER A 330 16.71 10.43 12.72
CA SER A 330 16.04 10.19 11.44
C SER A 330 15.10 11.34 11.07
N ILE A 331 14.38 11.94 12.02
CA ILE A 331 13.64 13.20 11.81
C ILE A 331 14.58 14.29 11.28
N ALA A 332 15.74 14.48 11.92
CA ALA A 332 16.71 15.50 11.52
C ALA A 332 17.34 15.22 10.13
N SER A 333 17.71 13.97 9.85
CA SER A 333 18.34 13.55 8.58
C SER A 333 17.37 13.67 7.40
N ALA A 334 16.10 13.34 7.63
CA ALA A 334 15.04 13.48 6.63
C ALA A 334 14.72 14.94 6.25
N PHE A 335 15.15 15.93 7.05
CA PHE A 335 15.15 17.34 6.67
C PHE A 335 16.42 17.78 5.91
N GLN A 336 17.49 16.98 5.93
CA GLN A 336 18.78 17.28 5.29
C GLN A 336 18.87 16.71 3.86
N GLU A 337 18.38 15.50 3.60
CA GLU A 337 18.41 14.84 2.27
C GLU A 337 17.85 15.72 1.13
N ARG A 338 16.96 16.67 1.44
CA ARG A 338 16.36 17.60 0.47
C ARG A 338 17.30 18.73 0.01
N ARG A 339 18.58 18.76 0.44
CA ARG A 339 19.54 19.83 0.12
C ARG A 339 20.57 19.51 -0.97
N GLU A 340 20.85 18.24 -1.27
CA GLU A 340 22.05 17.89 -2.06
C GLU A 340 21.82 17.55 -3.53
N ASP A 341 20.57 17.50 -4.03
CA ASP A 341 20.31 17.24 -5.46
C ASP A 341 19.47 18.33 -6.17
N PRO A 342 20.10 19.40 -6.67
CA PRO A 342 19.47 20.37 -7.56
C PRO A 342 19.45 19.94 -9.04
N HIS A 343 20.16 18.88 -9.44
CA HIS A 343 20.61 18.66 -10.83
C HIS A 343 20.57 17.18 -11.26
N SER A 344 19.39 16.55 -11.17
CA SER A 344 19.12 15.25 -11.80
C SER A 344 17.87 15.31 -12.70
N PRO A 345 17.97 14.97 -14.01
CA PRO A 345 16.80 14.91 -14.90
C PRO A 345 15.82 13.82 -14.49
N ARG A 346 14.51 14.12 -14.55
CA ARG A 346 13.43 13.18 -14.20
C ARG A 346 13.22 12.10 -15.29
N GLU A 347 14.11 11.12 -15.35
CA GLU A 347 13.83 9.86 -16.04
C GLU A 347 12.86 8.98 -15.23
N ARG A 348 12.08 8.15 -15.92
CA ARG A 348 10.83 7.57 -15.41
C ARG A 348 10.94 6.05 -15.28
N CYS A 349 11.22 5.56 -14.07
CA CYS A 349 11.23 4.13 -13.79
C CYS A 349 9.79 3.58 -13.66
N SER A 350 9.12 3.35 -14.80
CA SER A 350 7.78 2.77 -14.89
C SER A 350 7.78 1.57 -15.82
N SER A 351 7.94 0.36 -15.25
CA SER A 351 8.03 -0.90 -16.00
C SER A 351 7.18 -2.00 -15.36
N VAL A 352 5.87 -1.91 -15.51
CA VAL A 352 4.94 -3.04 -15.34
C VAL A 352 4.00 -3.07 -16.54
N SER A 353 4.08 -4.12 -17.35
CA SER A 353 3.21 -4.33 -18.50
C SER A 353 1.87 -4.92 -18.04
N GLY A 354 0.76 -4.28 -18.35
CA GLY A 354 -0.59 -4.77 -18.04
C GLY A 354 -1.61 -4.25 -19.06
N SER A 355 -2.40 -5.16 -19.62
CA SER A 355 -3.42 -4.83 -20.64
C SER A 355 -4.65 -4.13 -20.04
N PRO A 356 -5.40 -3.33 -20.83
CA PRO A 356 -6.41 -2.42 -20.28
C PRO A 356 -7.73 -3.12 -19.90
N GLY A 357 -8.37 -2.68 -18.81
CA GLY A 357 -9.64 -3.27 -18.36
C GLY A 357 -10.33 -2.57 -17.17
N GLY A 358 -10.89 -1.38 -17.39
CA GLY A 358 -11.96 -0.80 -16.55
C GLY A 358 -11.55 -0.08 -15.25
N GLY A 359 -12.39 0.89 -14.82
CA GLY A 359 -12.31 1.56 -13.52
C GLY A 359 -11.60 2.92 -13.52
N VAL A 360 -12.34 4.02 -13.78
CA VAL A 360 -11.83 5.39 -13.62
C VAL A 360 -12.30 5.95 -12.28
N PHE A 361 -11.48 5.87 -11.23
CA PHE A 361 -11.58 6.67 -10.01
C PHE A 361 -10.23 6.75 -9.28
N GLY A 362 -9.88 7.95 -8.76
CA GLY A 362 -8.86 8.13 -7.71
C GLY A 362 -7.39 8.33 -8.11
N ASP A 363 -7.02 9.51 -8.64
CA ASP A 363 -5.62 10.00 -8.62
C ASP A 363 -5.50 11.54 -8.56
N GLN A 364 -6.38 12.21 -7.79
CA GLN A 364 -6.43 13.68 -7.69
C GLN A 364 -5.67 14.30 -6.49
N GLU A 365 -5.45 13.56 -5.40
CA GLU A 365 -4.90 14.17 -4.17
C GLU A 365 -3.41 14.57 -4.23
N LYS A 366 -2.69 14.17 -5.28
CA LYS A 366 -1.24 14.47 -5.44
C LYS A 366 -0.92 15.71 -6.29
N THR A 367 -1.91 16.36 -6.92
CA THR A 367 -1.67 17.55 -7.76
C THR A 367 -1.82 18.87 -6.98
N GLY A 368 -2.82 18.97 -6.09
CA GLY A 368 -3.18 20.21 -5.39
C GLY A 368 -2.04 20.89 -4.63
N GLY A 369 -1.09 20.13 -4.07
CA GLY A 369 0.10 20.67 -3.39
C GLY A 369 1.11 21.37 -4.31
N ARG A 370 1.04 21.19 -5.63
CA ARG A 370 1.79 22.03 -6.59
C ARG A 370 0.97 23.24 -7.01
N GLU A 371 -0.32 23.04 -7.28
CA GLU A 371 -1.25 24.10 -7.65
C GLU A 371 -1.30 25.21 -6.58
N ALA A 372 -1.25 24.87 -5.30
CA ALA A 372 -1.17 25.83 -4.19
C ALA A 372 0.19 26.57 -4.15
N LEU A 373 1.31 25.87 -4.35
CA LEU A 373 2.66 26.46 -4.39
C LEU A 373 2.77 27.50 -5.51
N ASP A 374 2.38 27.11 -6.73
CA ASP A 374 2.53 27.93 -7.94
C ASP A 374 1.67 29.21 -7.87
N GLN A 375 0.44 29.10 -7.34
CA GLN A 375 -0.44 30.25 -7.10
C GLN A 375 0.16 31.21 -6.05
N VAL A 376 0.51 30.70 -4.87
CA VAL A 376 0.96 31.54 -3.75
C VAL A 376 2.34 32.16 -4.01
N GLN A 377 3.25 31.49 -4.72
CA GLN A 377 4.53 32.08 -5.15
C GLN A 377 4.39 33.04 -6.35
N GLY A 378 3.24 33.08 -7.04
CA GLY A 378 2.95 34.08 -8.07
C GLY A 378 2.82 35.52 -7.53
N ILE A 379 2.42 35.65 -6.27
CA ILE A 379 2.10 36.93 -5.60
C ILE A 379 3.35 37.80 -5.36
N PRO A 380 3.26 39.14 -5.48
CA PRO A 380 4.40 40.05 -5.25
C PRO A 380 5.13 39.83 -3.93
N GLY A 381 6.40 39.46 -4.02
CA GLY A 381 7.30 39.21 -2.90
C GLY A 381 7.27 37.78 -2.33
N ASN A 382 6.29 36.94 -2.70
CA ASN A 382 6.18 35.58 -2.15
C ASN A 382 7.24 34.61 -2.70
N LYS A 383 8.02 35.01 -3.72
CA LYS A 383 9.16 34.25 -4.29
C LYS A 383 10.41 34.22 -3.38
N GLN A 384 10.43 35.02 -2.33
CA GLN A 384 11.50 35.08 -1.32
C GLN A 384 10.88 35.02 0.07
N CYS A 385 11.55 34.38 1.03
CA CYS A 385 11.09 34.32 2.42
C CYS A 385 10.91 35.72 3.01
N CYS A 386 9.73 35.96 3.62
CA CYS A 386 9.30 37.22 4.21
C CYS A 386 10.39 37.93 5.04
N ASP A 387 11.14 37.16 5.85
CA ASP A 387 12.00 37.68 6.91
C ASP A 387 13.49 37.70 6.60
N CYS A 388 13.97 36.76 5.78
CA CYS A 388 15.40 36.65 5.47
C CYS A 388 15.74 36.63 3.97
N GLY A 389 14.76 36.81 3.08
CA GLY A 389 14.98 36.90 1.63
C GLY A 389 15.32 35.59 0.92
N GLU A 390 15.33 34.45 1.63
CA GLU A 390 15.72 33.14 1.11
C GLU A 390 14.78 32.69 -0.03
N PRO A 391 15.27 32.47 -1.27
CA PRO A 391 14.43 32.27 -2.45
C PRO A 391 13.72 30.91 -2.43
N GLY A 392 12.56 30.82 -3.09
CA GLY A 392 11.77 29.59 -3.16
C GLY A 392 11.21 29.13 -1.81
N PRO A 393 10.46 29.97 -1.07
CA PRO A 393 9.89 29.57 0.22
C PRO A 393 8.76 28.54 0.07
N ASP A 394 9.01 27.33 0.57
CA ASP A 394 8.10 26.17 0.55
C ASP A 394 7.06 26.14 1.70
N TRP A 395 7.05 27.13 2.59
CA TRP A 395 6.13 27.21 3.73
C TRP A 395 5.37 28.54 3.75
N ALA A 396 4.27 28.61 4.49
CA ALA A 396 3.49 29.82 4.69
C ALA A 396 2.92 29.93 6.11
N SER A 397 2.65 31.16 6.58
CA SER A 397 1.92 31.43 7.82
C SER A 397 0.52 31.93 7.51
N ILE A 398 -0.48 31.06 7.66
CA ILE A 398 -1.81 31.20 7.05
C ILE A 398 -2.70 32.27 7.70
N ASN A 399 -2.35 32.71 8.91
CA ASN A 399 -2.99 33.86 9.57
C ASN A 399 -2.31 35.20 9.23
N LEU A 400 -1.06 35.17 8.75
CA LEU A 400 -0.28 36.37 8.43
C LEU A 400 -0.24 36.68 6.93
N GLY A 401 -0.56 35.71 6.05
CA GLY A 401 -0.51 35.92 4.61
C GLY A 401 0.92 36.01 4.03
N ILE A 402 1.87 35.27 4.61
CA ILE A 402 3.31 35.34 4.25
C ILE A 402 3.91 33.97 3.91
N THR A 403 4.92 33.96 3.04
CA THR A 403 5.72 32.77 2.70
C THR A 403 7.09 32.79 3.38
N LEU A 404 7.54 31.60 3.80
CA LEU A 404 8.68 31.37 4.71
C LEU A 404 9.59 30.26 4.18
N CYS A 405 10.91 30.41 4.31
CA CYS A 405 11.84 29.29 4.15
C CYS A 405 11.74 28.34 5.36
N ILE A 406 12.32 27.14 5.25
CA ILE A 406 12.28 26.13 6.32
C ILE A 406 12.84 26.61 7.66
N VAL A 407 13.83 27.51 7.66
CA VAL A 407 14.43 28.05 8.89
C VAL A 407 13.49 29.06 9.57
N CYS A 408 12.95 30.02 8.83
CA CYS A 408 12.00 31.00 9.36
C CYS A 408 10.66 30.35 9.73
N SER A 409 10.20 29.35 8.97
CA SER A 409 8.97 28.62 9.30
C SER A 409 9.11 27.80 10.59
N GLY A 410 10.29 27.23 10.85
CA GLY A 410 10.63 26.60 12.13
C GLY A 410 10.64 27.57 13.32
N ILE A 411 11.12 28.81 13.12
CA ILE A 411 11.07 29.88 14.14
C ILE A 411 9.63 30.34 14.37
N HIS A 412 8.85 30.58 13.31
CA HIS A 412 7.44 30.96 13.41
C HIS A 412 6.62 29.92 14.21
N ARG A 413 6.90 28.62 14.03
CA ARG A 413 6.31 27.55 14.85
C ARG A 413 6.66 27.66 16.33
N SER A 414 7.87 28.11 16.70
CA SER A 414 8.28 28.26 18.10
C SER A 414 7.74 29.52 18.80
N LEU A 415 7.09 30.44 18.08
CA LEU A 415 6.32 31.53 18.69
C LEU A 415 4.98 31.05 19.27
N GLY A 416 4.39 30.01 18.67
CA GLY A 416 3.08 29.50 19.05
C GLY A 416 1.92 30.02 18.17
N VAL A 417 0.81 29.28 18.18
CA VAL A 417 -0.33 29.42 17.24
C VAL A 417 -1.13 30.73 17.36
N HIS A 418 -0.86 31.54 18.38
CA HIS A 418 -1.45 32.86 18.57
C HIS A 418 -0.66 33.98 17.87
N PHE A 419 0.60 33.73 17.47
CA PHE A 419 1.35 34.62 16.58
C PHE A 419 1.38 34.09 15.13
N SER A 420 1.62 32.80 14.94
CA SER A 420 1.81 32.23 13.60
C SER A 420 1.29 30.80 13.45
N LYS A 421 0.49 30.58 12.40
CA LYS A 421 -0.09 29.28 12.04
C LYS A 421 0.57 28.76 10.77
N VAL A 422 1.65 27.99 10.92
CA VAL A 422 2.50 27.57 9.79
C VAL A 422 1.97 26.31 9.09
N ARG A 423 1.98 26.32 7.76
CA ARG A 423 1.72 25.20 6.84
C ARG A 423 2.84 25.08 5.79
N SER A 424 3.04 23.88 5.24
CA SER A 424 3.87 23.62 4.07
C SER A 424 3.03 23.81 2.81
N LEU A 425 3.54 24.58 1.85
CA LEU A 425 2.92 24.72 0.53
C LEU A 425 3.02 23.42 -0.29
N THR A 426 3.96 22.52 0.04
CA THR A 426 4.22 21.28 -0.73
C THR A 426 3.91 19.96 -0.01
N LEU A 427 3.55 19.98 1.28
CA LEU A 427 3.32 18.77 2.09
C LEU A 427 1.98 18.73 2.83
N ASP A 428 1.35 19.88 3.11
CA ASP A 428 0.02 19.92 3.72
C ASP A 428 -1.06 19.97 2.61
N SER A 429 -2.28 19.51 2.92
CA SER A 429 -3.45 19.79 2.07
C SER A 429 -3.90 21.24 2.25
N TRP A 430 -4.41 21.86 1.18
CA TRP A 430 -4.82 23.27 1.15
C TRP A 430 -6.28 23.41 0.72
N GLU A 431 -7.11 23.89 1.65
CA GLU A 431 -8.50 24.27 1.35
C GLU A 431 -8.51 25.45 0.35
N PRO A 432 -9.37 25.45 -0.70
CA PRO A 432 -9.37 26.50 -1.72
C PRO A 432 -9.61 27.92 -1.19
N GLU A 433 -10.29 28.08 -0.06
CA GLU A 433 -10.48 29.35 0.65
C GLU A 433 -9.15 29.90 1.17
N LEU A 434 -8.29 29.01 1.67
CA LEU A 434 -7.01 29.33 2.27
C LEU A 434 -5.96 29.68 1.21
N VAL A 435 -6.01 29.01 0.04
CA VAL A 435 -5.23 29.40 -1.13
C VAL A 435 -5.63 30.81 -1.58
N ARG A 436 -6.93 31.11 -1.66
CA ARG A 436 -7.41 32.44 -2.05
C ARG A 436 -6.95 33.52 -1.06
N LEU A 437 -7.04 33.29 0.25
CA LEU A 437 -6.50 34.21 1.26
C LEU A 437 -4.98 34.44 1.11
N MET A 438 -4.21 33.40 0.77
CA MET A 438 -2.78 33.51 0.48
C MET A 438 -2.46 34.16 -0.88
N CYS A 439 -3.49 34.49 -1.68
CA CYS A 439 -3.38 35.29 -2.90
C CYS A 439 -3.78 36.76 -2.68
N GLU A 440 -4.74 37.05 -1.79
CA GLU A 440 -5.12 38.42 -1.39
C GLU A 440 -4.07 39.10 -0.49
N LEU A 441 -3.19 38.32 0.14
CA LEU A 441 -2.07 38.79 0.96
C LEU A 441 -0.72 38.26 0.45
N GLY A 442 0.35 38.97 0.77
CA GLY A 442 1.70 38.53 0.43
C GLY A 442 2.79 39.32 1.16
N ASN A 443 4.02 38.83 1.06
CA ASN A 443 5.20 39.35 1.76
C ASN A 443 5.42 40.85 1.50
N THR A 444 5.07 41.37 0.32
CA THR A 444 5.18 42.81 0.02
C THR A 444 4.21 43.64 0.85
N ALA A 445 2.95 43.22 0.97
CA ALA A 445 1.95 43.92 1.77
C ALA A 445 2.28 43.84 3.27
N ILE A 446 2.67 42.65 3.74
CA ILE A 446 2.97 42.44 5.17
C ILE A 446 4.28 43.10 5.60
N ASN A 447 5.30 43.16 4.73
CA ASN A 447 6.53 43.91 5.04
C ASN A 447 6.31 45.43 5.02
N ARG A 448 5.40 45.97 4.17
CA ARG A 448 5.01 47.40 4.24
C ARG A 448 4.41 47.79 5.60
N ILE A 449 3.80 46.84 6.33
CA ILE A 449 3.24 47.03 7.67
C ILE A 449 4.30 46.75 8.76
N TYR A 450 4.84 45.52 8.75
CA TYR A 450 5.69 44.99 9.82
C TYR A 450 7.18 45.34 9.69
N GLU A 451 7.59 46.03 8.63
CA GLU A 451 8.96 46.56 8.43
C GLU A 451 8.92 48.07 8.09
N ALA A 452 7.78 48.75 8.29
CA ALA A 452 7.51 50.13 7.86
C ALA A 452 8.57 51.17 8.29
N ARG A 453 9.15 51.01 9.49
CA ARG A 453 10.16 51.90 10.08
C ARG A 453 11.55 51.25 10.15
N ILE A 454 11.85 50.28 9.30
CA ILE A 454 13.16 49.63 9.27
C ILE A 454 14.31 50.62 9.07
N ASP A 455 14.16 51.61 8.19
CA ASP A 455 15.21 52.58 7.88
C ASP A 455 15.45 53.61 9.02
N GLU A 456 14.50 53.74 9.96
CA GLU A 456 14.66 54.57 11.16
C GLU A 456 15.36 53.83 12.32
N ILE A 457 15.58 52.52 12.19
CA ILE A 457 15.97 51.63 13.30
C ILE A 457 17.24 50.87 12.91
N THR A 458 18.28 50.94 13.75
CA THR A 458 19.62 50.38 13.45
C THR A 458 19.71 48.84 13.44
N ILE A 459 18.59 48.13 13.33
CA ILE A 459 18.52 46.66 13.29
C ILE A 459 18.42 46.23 11.84
N LYS A 460 19.47 45.57 11.34
CA LYS A 460 19.51 45.07 9.95
C LYS A 460 18.67 43.80 9.79
N LYS A 461 17.94 43.70 8.68
CA LYS A 461 17.24 42.48 8.25
C LYS A 461 18.25 41.35 7.99
N PRO A 462 18.00 40.10 8.45
CA PRO A 462 18.91 38.97 8.24
C PRO A 462 18.96 38.52 6.78
N HIS A 463 20.08 37.91 6.38
CA HIS A 463 20.31 37.31 5.07
C HIS A 463 19.96 35.80 5.11
N PRO A 464 19.81 35.08 3.98
CA PRO A 464 19.60 33.62 4.00
C PRO A 464 20.71 32.86 4.73
N SER A 465 21.94 33.37 4.65
CA SER A 465 23.11 32.81 5.36
C SER A 465 23.27 33.27 6.82
N SER A 466 22.40 34.14 7.34
CA SER A 466 22.49 34.58 8.74
C SER A 466 22.18 33.43 9.71
N PRO A 467 22.88 33.35 10.86
CA PRO A 467 22.57 32.43 11.95
C PRO A 467 21.09 32.37 12.34
N ARG A 468 20.64 31.21 12.80
CA ARG A 468 19.25 31.01 13.27
C ARG A 468 18.87 31.97 14.40
N GLY A 469 19.81 32.30 15.29
CA GLY A 469 19.59 33.25 16.39
C GLY A 469 19.23 34.65 15.89
N ASP A 470 19.94 35.15 14.89
CA ASP A 470 19.68 36.45 14.27
C ASP A 470 18.31 36.47 13.58
N LYS A 471 18.00 35.40 12.83
CA LYS A 471 16.67 35.20 12.21
C LYS A 471 15.56 35.16 13.28
N GLU A 472 15.80 34.53 14.44
CA GLU A 472 14.83 34.47 15.53
C GLU A 472 14.65 35.82 16.25
N SER A 473 15.73 36.54 16.54
CA SER A 473 15.66 37.88 17.12
C SER A 473 14.91 38.83 16.19
N TRP A 474 15.17 38.76 14.87
CA TRP A 474 14.46 39.54 13.86
C TRP A 474 12.96 39.23 13.85
N ILE A 475 12.58 37.95 13.75
CA ILE A 475 11.18 37.50 13.69
C ILE A 475 10.41 37.88 14.97
N ARG A 476 11.04 37.77 16.16
CA ARG A 476 10.46 38.23 17.43
C ARG A 476 10.26 39.75 17.42
N SER A 477 11.28 40.52 17.02
CA SER A 477 11.19 41.99 16.92
C SER A 477 10.16 42.48 15.91
N LYS A 478 9.96 41.72 14.82
CA LYS A 478 8.97 41.98 13.78
C LYS A 478 7.54 41.69 14.25
N PHE A 479 7.21 40.45 14.60
CA PHE A 479 5.81 40.04 14.82
C PHE A 479 5.36 40.03 16.29
N VAL A 480 6.25 39.77 17.25
CA VAL A 480 5.91 39.69 18.68
C VAL A 480 6.03 41.05 19.36
N GLU A 481 7.19 41.69 19.20
CA GLU A 481 7.48 43.00 19.82
C GLU A 481 7.00 44.18 18.94
N LYS A 482 6.65 43.91 17.68
CA LYS A 482 6.11 44.87 16.70
C LYS A 482 6.94 46.16 16.56
N LYS A 483 8.27 46.06 16.69
CA LYS A 483 9.18 47.22 16.83
C LYS A 483 9.22 48.15 15.62
N PHE A 484 8.96 47.62 14.42
CA PHE A 484 9.12 48.34 13.15
C PHE A 484 7.80 48.89 12.58
N ILE A 485 6.65 48.74 13.25
CA ILE A 485 5.37 49.26 12.74
C ILE A 485 5.31 50.79 12.86
N GLN A 486 4.63 51.45 11.92
CA GLN A 486 4.40 52.90 11.97
C GLN A 486 3.30 53.23 12.99
N LYS A 487 3.65 53.83 14.13
CA LYS A 487 2.64 54.18 15.15
C LYS A 487 1.55 55.09 14.57
N LEU A 488 0.29 54.69 14.74
CA LEU A 488 -0.89 55.51 14.50
C LEU A 488 -0.81 56.83 15.31
N PRO A 489 -1.42 57.92 14.83
CA PRO A 489 -1.57 59.15 15.61
C PRO A 489 -2.34 58.89 16.91
N GLU A 490 -1.92 59.52 18.02
CA GLU A 490 -2.65 59.45 19.29
C GLU A 490 -3.99 60.20 19.19
N THR A 491 -5.05 59.49 18.82
CA THR A 491 -6.42 60.00 18.93
C THR A 491 -6.76 60.26 20.39
N GLY A 492 -7.26 61.46 20.67
CA GLY A 492 -7.10 62.09 21.99
C GLY A 492 -7.89 61.47 23.13
N ARG A 493 -7.18 61.05 24.18
CA ARG A 493 -7.56 61.00 25.61
C ARG A 493 -9.05 60.78 25.95
N ASN A 494 -9.34 59.59 26.50
CA ASN A 494 -10.28 59.36 27.61
C ASN A 494 -11.56 60.22 27.66
N ILE A 495 -12.65 59.72 27.07
CA ILE A 495 -14.02 60.09 27.49
C ILE A 495 -14.57 58.96 28.36
N PRO A 496 -14.70 59.13 29.69
CA PRO A 496 -15.34 58.14 30.54
C PRO A 496 -16.85 58.07 30.22
N LEU A 497 -17.37 56.86 29.97
CA LEU A 497 -18.80 56.59 29.79
C LEU A 497 -19.57 56.90 31.08
N ARG A 498 -20.04 58.15 31.23
CA ARG A 498 -20.75 58.60 32.42
C ARG A 498 -22.23 58.21 32.35
N ARG A 499 -22.68 57.41 33.32
CA ARG A 499 -24.08 56.94 33.46
C ARG A 499 -25.08 58.09 33.34
N SER A 500 -26.09 57.90 32.49
CA SER A 500 -27.20 58.82 32.30
C SER A 500 -28.11 58.88 33.53
N SER A 501 -28.24 60.06 34.15
CA SER A 501 -29.28 60.32 35.15
C SER A 501 -29.69 61.80 35.24
N ALA A 502 -31.00 62.03 35.08
CA ALA A 502 -31.81 63.16 35.58
C ALA A 502 -31.35 64.63 35.44
N ARG A 503 -32.04 65.33 34.50
CA ARG A 503 -32.80 66.61 34.70
C ARG A 503 -32.11 67.99 34.88
N ARG A 504 -32.68 68.95 34.11
CA ARG A 504 -33.05 70.35 34.43
C ARG A 504 -32.05 71.53 34.21
N ASN A 505 -32.27 72.21 33.07
CA ASN A 505 -32.69 73.61 32.90
C ASN A 505 -31.85 74.83 33.39
N ARG A 506 -31.87 75.87 32.52
CA ARG A 506 -31.56 77.32 32.71
C ARG A 506 -30.07 77.71 32.86
N ALA A 507 -29.64 78.94 32.56
CA ALA A 507 -30.09 79.99 31.60
C ALA A 507 -29.10 81.18 31.65
N ASN A 508 -29.17 82.10 30.66
CA ASN A 508 -28.55 83.45 30.62
C ASN A 508 -27.00 83.50 30.51
N THR A 509 -26.41 84.17 29.51
CA THR A 509 -26.19 85.64 29.30
C THR A 509 -25.14 86.25 30.25
N GLN A 510 -24.32 87.27 29.96
CA GLN A 510 -24.19 88.34 28.92
C GLN A 510 -22.73 88.92 29.10
N GLU A 511 -21.98 89.68 28.24
CA GLU A 511 -22.11 90.42 26.97
C GLU A 511 -20.81 90.37 26.11
N ARG A 512 -20.67 91.28 25.11
CA ARG A 512 -19.49 91.61 24.29
C ARG A 512 -18.99 93.03 24.69
N PRO A 513 -17.81 93.53 24.24
CA PRO A 513 -17.72 94.18 22.93
C PRO A 513 -16.37 93.95 22.21
N ALA A 514 -16.11 94.66 21.10
CA ALA A 514 -14.98 94.44 20.20
C ALA A 514 -14.03 95.66 20.10
N GLY A 515 -12.78 95.44 19.65
CA GLY A 515 -11.82 96.54 19.44
C GLY A 515 -10.59 96.20 18.60
N SER A 516 -10.56 96.70 17.35
CA SER A 516 -9.37 96.90 16.47
C SER A 516 -8.62 95.67 15.90
N ARG A 517 -8.04 95.85 14.69
CA ARG A 517 -7.16 94.89 13.99
C ARG A 517 -6.29 95.60 12.92
N PRO A 518 -4.96 95.66 13.09
CA PRO A 518 -3.97 95.95 12.03
C PRO A 518 -3.16 94.68 11.62
N PRO A 519 -2.19 94.73 10.67
CA PRO A 519 -1.97 93.62 9.73
C PRO A 519 -0.89 92.56 10.04
N LEU A 520 -0.81 91.58 9.13
CA LEU A 520 -0.02 90.35 9.16
C LEU A 520 1.51 90.55 9.01
N LYS A 521 2.29 89.75 9.76
CA LYS A 521 3.56 89.13 9.33
C LYS A 521 3.61 87.66 9.81
N PRO A 522 4.47 86.79 9.25
CA PRO A 522 4.09 85.41 8.96
C PRO A 522 4.18 84.44 10.15
N LYS A 523 3.33 83.40 10.09
CA LYS A 523 3.49 82.19 10.92
C LYS A 523 4.64 81.34 10.37
N PRO A 524 5.42 80.64 11.23
CA PRO A 524 6.14 79.46 10.77
C PRO A 524 5.13 78.40 10.29
N ASN A 525 5.53 77.59 9.31
CA ASN A 525 4.63 76.61 8.69
C ASN A 525 4.09 75.62 9.74
N ARG A 526 2.76 75.45 9.79
CA ARG A 526 2.20 74.18 10.28
C ARG A 526 2.56 73.15 9.21
N ALA A 527 3.63 72.40 9.45
CA ALA A 527 4.12 71.42 8.50
C ALA A 527 3.03 70.38 8.24
N THR A 528 2.47 70.39 7.03
CA THR A 528 1.80 69.24 6.44
C THR A 528 2.82 68.10 6.44
N LEU A 529 2.52 66.98 7.11
CA LEU A 529 3.37 65.80 6.95
C LEU A 529 3.29 65.32 5.49
N PRO A 530 4.37 64.73 4.94
CA PRO A 530 4.42 64.41 3.52
C PRO A 530 3.35 63.39 3.09
N ARG A 531 2.97 63.44 1.80
CA ARG A 531 2.45 62.26 1.09
C ARG A 531 3.37 61.06 1.36
N LEU A 532 2.79 59.91 1.68
CA LEU A 532 3.48 58.62 1.57
C LEU A 532 3.89 58.41 0.10
N PRO A 533 5.20 58.36 -0.24
CA PRO A 533 5.65 58.05 -1.58
C PRO A 533 5.80 56.53 -1.70
N GLY A 534 4.75 55.83 -2.17
CA GLY A 534 4.79 54.37 -2.28
C GLY A 534 3.51 53.65 -2.70
N LEU A 535 2.36 54.35 -2.74
CA LEU A 535 1.12 53.85 -3.35
C LEU A 535 0.70 54.83 -4.46
N ASN A 536 0.84 54.40 -5.71
CA ASN A 536 0.29 55.15 -6.84
C ASN A 536 -1.22 54.87 -6.92
N GLN A 537 -2.00 55.92 -7.19
CA GLN A 537 -3.46 55.87 -7.29
C GLN A 537 -3.95 55.03 -8.51
N SER A 538 -3.03 54.55 -9.36
CA SER A 538 -3.25 53.60 -10.46
C SER A 538 -3.54 52.17 -9.99
N ASP A 539 -2.94 51.76 -8.87
CA ASP A 539 -2.88 50.33 -8.49
C ASP A 539 -4.15 49.87 -7.77
N LEU A 540 -5.08 50.81 -7.52
CA LEU A 540 -6.41 50.60 -6.93
C LEU A 540 -7.48 50.18 -7.97
N LEU A 541 -7.12 50.07 -9.26
CA LEU A 541 -8.07 49.86 -10.36
C LEU A 541 -7.77 48.61 -11.19
N GLN A 542 -8.09 47.43 -10.63
CA GLN A 542 -8.33 46.24 -11.45
C GLN A 542 -9.58 45.47 -10.99
N LYS A 543 -10.73 45.86 -11.56
CA LYS A 543 -12.04 45.26 -11.27
C LYS A 543 -12.13 43.82 -11.80
N ASN A 544 -12.50 42.88 -10.93
CA ASN A 544 -13.20 41.66 -11.33
C ASN A 544 -14.71 41.88 -11.10
N ASN A 545 -15.52 41.75 -12.15
CA ASN A 545 -16.95 42.08 -12.10
C ASN A 545 -17.79 40.92 -11.53
N THR A 546 -18.51 41.17 -10.43
CA THR A 546 -19.77 40.49 -10.12
C THR A 546 -20.81 41.51 -9.66
N VAL A 547 -21.93 41.60 -10.36
CA VAL A 547 -22.97 42.63 -10.14
C VAL A 547 -24.06 42.11 -9.21
N ILE A 548 -24.35 42.85 -8.14
CA ILE A 548 -25.72 43.07 -7.64
C ILE A 548 -25.85 44.56 -7.29
N HIS A 549 -26.93 45.20 -7.75
CA HIS A 549 -27.22 46.60 -7.43
C HIS A 549 -27.73 46.76 -6.00
N LYS A 550 -27.39 47.89 -5.38
CA LYS A 550 -28.30 48.62 -4.50
C LYS A 550 -28.10 50.11 -4.76
N ASP A 551 -29.20 50.85 -4.87
CA ASP A 551 -29.16 52.20 -5.44
C ASP A 551 -28.82 53.28 -4.41
N GLY A 552 -27.94 54.20 -4.80
CA GLY A 552 -27.97 55.62 -4.41
C GLY A 552 -27.69 55.99 -2.96
N GLU A 553 -26.40 56.15 -2.61
CA GLU A 553 -25.87 57.25 -1.79
C GLU A 553 -24.38 57.42 -2.18
N ASP A 554 -23.79 58.60 -1.94
CA ASP A 554 -22.58 59.05 -2.66
C ASP A 554 -21.27 58.28 -2.34
N ASP A 555 -20.41 58.11 -3.36
CA ASP A 555 -19.04 57.58 -3.25
C ASP A 555 -18.10 58.59 -2.54
N GLU A 556 -18.33 58.86 -1.25
CA GLU A 556 -17.31 59.48 -0.39
C GLU A 556 -16.25 58.42 -0.02
N GLU A 557 -14.96 58.68 -0.34
CA GLU A 557 -13.84 57.88 0.19
C GLU A 557 -13.78 58.06 1.72
N GLU A 558 -14.44 57.19 2.50
CA GLU A 558 -14.42 57.24 3.98
C GLU A 558 -12.98 57.29 4.49
N ASP A 559 -12.63 58.37 5.22
CA ASP A 559 -11.27 58.55 5.76
C ASP A 559 -10.99 57.58 6.92
N LEU A 560 -10.51 56.38 6.54
CA LEU A 560 -10.11 55.33 7.45
C LEU A 560 -8.92 55.73 8.36
N SER A 561 -8.18 56.81 8.05
CA SER A 561 -6.88 57.12 8.69
C SER A 561 -6.99 57.58 10.15
N GLY A 562 -8.20 57.90 10.63
CA GLY A 562 -8.48 58.32 12.01
C GLY A 562 -9.16 57.27 12.90
N LEU A 563 -9.48 56.07 12.41
CA LEU A 563 -10.29 55.09 13.13
C LEU A 563 -9.53 54.36 14.26
N HIS A 564 -10.24 54.02 15.34
CA HIS A 564 -9.75 53.08 16.35
C HIS A 564 -9.48 51.70 15.70
N PRO A 565 -8.39 50.99 16.01
CA PRO A 565 -8.02 49.75 15.32
C PRO A 565 -9.13 48.70 15.21
N GLY A 566 -9.97 48.51 16.25
CA GLY A 566 -11.13 47.62 16.18
C GLY A 566 -12.20 48.06 15.16
N ALA A 567 -12.44 49.37 15.04
CA ALA A 567 -13.37 49.94 14.07
C ALA A 567 -12.77 49.93 12.64
N LEU A 568 -11.45 50.14 12.53
CA LEU A 568 -10.71 49.99 11.28
C LEU A 568 -10.78 48.54 10.76
N LEU A 569 -10.61 47.54 11.64
CA LEU A 569 -10.79 46.12 11.31
C LEU A 569 -12.22 45.81 10.89
N TYR A 570 -13.22 46.37 11.59
CA TYR A 570 -14.64 46.22 11.26
C TYR A 570 -14.99 46.79 9.87
N ARG A 571 -14.56 48.02 9.56
CA ARG A 571 -14.82 48.66 8.26
C ARG A 571 -14.03 48.01 7.12
N SER A 572 -12.75 47.69 7.32
CA SER A 572 -11.96 46.97 6.30
C SER A 572 -12.42 45.53 6.05
N ALA A 573 -13.06 44.87 7.03
CA ALA A 573 -13.73 43.58 6.81
C ALA A 573 -14.95 43.69 5.87
N ALA A 574 -15.72 44.79 5.95
CA ALA A 574 -16.81 45.07 5.02
C ALA A 574 -16.30 45.30 3.59
N LEU A 575 -15.22 46.08 3.46
CA LEU A 575 -14.57 46.44 2.19
C LEU A 575 -13.65 45.34 1.64
N GLN A 576 -13.50 44.22 2.34
CA GLN A 576 -12.62 43.10 2.00
C GLN A 576 -11.15 43.52 1.80
N HIS A 577 -10.70 44.58 2.49
CA HIS A 577 -9.40 45.21 2.23
C HIS A 577 -8.29 44.60 3.12
N PHE A 578 -7.88 43.37 2.77
CA PHE A 578 -6.97 42.52 3.56
C PHE A 578 -5.71 43.21 4.12
N PRO A 579 -4.98 44.08 3.38
CA PRO A 579 -3.82 44.77 3.94
C PRO A 579 -4.15 45.68 5.13
N VAL A 580 -5.33 46.31 5.13
CA VAL A 580 -5.78 47.16 6.25
C VAL A 580 -6.35 46.33 7.40
N MET A 581 -6.95 45.17 7.12
CA MET A 581 -7.29 44.20 8.16
C MET A 581 -6.04 43.69 8.89
N ALA A 582 -4.96 43.41 8.15
CA ALA A 582 -3.67 43.00 8.69
C ALA A 582 -2.96 44.14 9.46
N ASP A 583 -3.06 45.37 8.98
CA ASP A 583 -2.54 46.57 9.65
C ASP A 583 -3.28 46.87 10.96
N ALA A 584 -4.61 46.78 10.98
CA ALA A 584 -5.41 46.93 12.19
C ALA A 584 -5.02 45.91 13.27
N LEU A 585 -4.80 44.64 12.89
CA LEU A 585 -4.28 43.60 13.80
C LEU A 585 -2.81 43.84 14.21
N ALA A 586 -1.97 44.42 13.34
CA ALA A 586 -0.65 44.90 13.70
C ALA A 586 -0.75 46.00 14.79
N HIS A 587 -1.70 46.92 14.65
CA HIS A 587 -2.01 47.96 15.64
C HIS A 587 -2.81 47.49 16.87
N GLY A 588 -3.08 46.19 16.99
CA GLY A 588 -3.68 45.61 18.19
C GLY A 588 -5.21 45.74 18.27
N ALA A 589 -5.88 45.82 17.12
CA ALA A 589 -7.32 45.58 17.04
C ALA A 589 -7.67 44.23 17.70
N ASP A 590 -8.71 44.23 18.52
CA ASP A 590 -9.35 42.98 18.93
C ASP A 590 -10.07 42.39 17.70
N VAL A 591 -9.73 41.16 17.34
CA VAL A 591 -10.36 40.40 16.26
C VAL A 591 -11.84 40.09 16.55
N ASN A 592 -12.25 40.17 17.82
CA ASN A 592 -13.61 40.04 18.31
C ASN A 592 -14.25 41.39 18.69
N TRP A 593 -13.69 42.53 18.23
CA TRP A 593 -14.21 43.86 18.55
C TRP A 593 -15.70 43.98 18.19
N VAL A 594 -16.46 44.68 19.04
CA VAL A 594 -17.93 44.79 18.96
C VAL A 594 -18.31 46.22 18.61
N ASN A 595 -18.99 46.41 17.49
CA ASN A 595 -19.53 47.69 17.08
C ASN A 595 -20.84 47.98 17.85
N THR A 596 -20.73 48.68 18.98
CA THR A 596 -21.88 49.04 19.82
C THR A 596 -22.87 50.03 19.19
N VAL A 597 -22.57 50.56 18.00
CA VAL A 597 -23.47 51.42 17.22
C VAL A 597 -24.28 50.59 16.22
N GLU A 598 -23.63 49.63 15.56
CA GLU A 598 -24.23 48.74 14.56
C GLU A 598 -24.59 47.38 15.20
N GLU A 599 -25.65 47.34 16.01
CA GLU A 599 -26.25 46.13 16.61
C GLU A 599 -25.29 45.17 17.35
N SER A 600 -24.16 45.67 17.88
CA SER A 600 -23.11 44.82 18.46
C SER A 600 -22.51 43.81 17.46
N SER A 601 -22.53 44.14 16.17
CA SER A 601 -21.89 43.38 15.10
C SER A 601 -20.37 43.32 15.28
N THR A 602 -19.76 42.24 14.81
CA THR A 602 -18.29 42.01 14.84
C THR A 602 -17.70 42.09 13.43
N PRO A 603 -16.38 42.29 13.26
CA PRO A 603 -15.72 42.19 11.96
C PRO A 603 -16.04 40.88 11.21
N LEU A 604 -16.25 39.78 11.94
CA LEU A 604 -16.62 38.49 11.34
C LEU A 604 -18.06 38.50 10.81
N ILE A 605 -19.02 39.04 11.56
CA ILE A 605 -20.40 39.22 11.06
C ILE A 605 -20.41 40.18 9.86
N GLN A 606 -19.62 41.25 9.89
CA GLN A 606 -19.56 42.20 8.78
C GLN A 606 -18.94 41.60 7.50
N ALA A 607 -17.95 40.72 7.63
CA ALA A 607 -17.44 39.92 6.51
C ALA A 607 -18.49 38.93 5.95
N VAL A 608 -19.43 38.46 6.76
CA VAL A 608 -20.57 37.63 6.32
C VAL A 608 -21.57 38.44 5.50
N THR A 609 -21.88 39.67 5.92
CA THR A 609 -22.71 40.63 5.17
C THR A 609 -22.11 40.91 3.79
N ALA A 610 -20.78 41.05 3.70
CA ALA A 610 -20.04 41.22 2.45
C ALA A 610 -19.90 39.92 1.61
N ASN A 611 -20.43 38.78 2.07
CA ASN A 611 -20.25 37.44 1.51
C ASN A 611 -18.77 37.03 1.30
N SER A 612 -17.85 37.58 2.10
CA SER A 612 -16.42 37.44 1.87
C SER A 612 -15.85 36.19 2.54
N LEU A 613 -15.81 35.10 1.79
CA LEU A 613 -15.27 33.81 2.22
C LEU A 613 -13.81 33.91 2.70
N ALA A 614 -12.99 34.71 2.00
CA ALA A 614 -11.60 34.93 2.37
C ALA A 614 -11.42 35.87 3.58
N ALA A 615 -12.23 36.94 3.73
CA ALA A 615 -12.14 37.81 4.91
C ALA A 615 -12.64 37.10 6.18
N CYS A 616 -13.67 36.25 6.06
CA CYS A 616 -14.09 35.35 7.13
C CYS A 616 -12.95 34.41 7.53
N GLU A 617 -12.31 33.74 6.56
CA GLU A 617 -11.16 32.86 6.82
C GLU A 617 -10.00 33.61 7.49
N PHE A 618 -9.66 34.83 7.05
CA PHE A 618 -8.61 35.64 7.66
C PHE A 618 -8.87 35.94 9.14
N LEU A 619 -10.09 36.36 9.47
CA LEU A 619 -10.51 36.67 10.84
C LEU A 619 -10.51 35.41 11.72
N LEU A 620 -11.02 34.28 11.20
CA LEU A 620 -10.96 32.98 11.88
C LEU A 620 -9.52 32.50 12.09
N GLN A 621 -8.62 32.72 11.13
CA GLN A 621 -7.20 32.41 11.29
C GLN A 621 -6.50 33.32 12.29
N ASN A 622 -6.99 34.55 12.52
CA ASN A 622 -6.48 35.45 13.56
C ASN A 622 -7.23 35.37 14.89
N GLY A 623 -8.19 34.46 15.05
CA GLY A 623 -8.81 34.13 16.34
C GLY A 623 -10.19 34.73 16.59
N ALA A 624 -10.91 35.15 15.53
CA ALA A 624 -12.33 35.46 15.65
C ALA A 624 -13.12 34.24 16.17
N ASN A 625 -13.93 34.45 17.21
CA ASN A 625 -14.84 33.45 17.74
C ASN A 625 -16.06 33.32 16.81
N VAL A 626 -16.17 32.17 16.15
CA VAL A 626 -17.26 31.84 15.21
C VAL A 626 -18.66 31.86 15.84
N ASN A 627 -18.75 31.89 17.18
CA ASN A 627 -20.00 31.89 17.95
C ASN A 627 -20.30 33.22 18.68
N THR A 628 -19.55 34.30 18.44
CA THR A 628 -19.90 35.62 19.02
C THR A 628 -21.17 36.16 18.36
N ALA A 629 -22.20 36.46 19.15
CA ALA A 629 -23.50 36.91 18.68
C ALA A 629 -23.69 38.43 18.76
N ASP A 630 -24.56 38.96 17.88
CA ASP A 630 -25.04 40.34 17.88
C ASP A 630 -26.11 40.62 18.96
N SER A 631 -26.66 41.84 19.01
CA SER A 631 -27.73 42.21 19.95
C SER A 631 -29.08 41.53 19.71
N ASN A 632 -29.23 40.74 18.63
CA ASN A 632 -30.38 39.88 18.37
C ASN A 632 -30.13 38.42 18.78
N GLY A 633 -28.94 38.09 19.32
CA GLY A 633 -28.53 36.73 19.63
C GLY A 633 -28.09 35.93 18.40
N ARG A 634 -27.77 36.59 17.28
CA ARG A 634 -27.39 35.95 16.00
C ARG A 634 -25.88 35.93 15.84
N GLY A 635 -25.31 34.74 15.73
CA GLY A 635 -23.89 34.55 15.38
C GLY A 635 -23.66 34.59 13.87
N PRO A 636 -22.39 34.55 13.43
CA PRO A 636 -22.00 34.43 12.01
C PRO A 636 -22.75 33.34 11.22
N LEU A 637 -23.06 32.19 11.86
CA LEU A 637 -23.83 31.10 11.25
C LEU A 637 -25.32 31.45 11.01
N HIS A 638 -25.95 32.22 11.90
CA HIS A 638 -27.29 32.75 11.68
C HIS A 638 -27.31 33.72 10.50
N HIS A 639 -26.38 34.69 10.49
CA HIS A 639 -26.28 35.67 9.40
C HIS A 639 -25.99 35.01 8.03
N ALA A 640 -25.08 34.04 7.98
CA ALA A 640 -24.80 33.28 6.76
C ALA A 640 -26.02 32.49 6.28
N THR A 641 -26.82 31.92 7.19
CA THR A 641 -28.06 31.22 6.86
C THR A 641 -29.15 32.20 6.37
N ILE A 642 -29.38 33.32 7.06
CA ILE A 642 -30.38 34.35 6.69
C ILE A 642 -30.13 34.89 5.28
N LEU A 643 -28.85 35.15 4.94
CA LEU A 643 -28.45 35.67 3.64
C LEU A 643 -28.38 34.58 2.55
N GLY A 644 -28.48 33.30 2.92
CA GLY A 644 -28.37 32.16 2.00
C GLY A 644 -26.94 31.89 1.51
N HIS A 645 -25.92 32.32 2.27
CA HIS A 645 -24.51 32.20 1.93
C HIS A 645 -23.98 30.78 2.25
N THR A 646 -24.39 29.79 1.46
CA THR A 646 -24.08 28.35 1.63
C THR A 646 -22.59 28.06 1.84
N GLY A 647 -21.69 28.80 1.18
CA GLY A 647 -20.24 28.67 1.36
C GLY A 647 -19.75 29.11 2.75
N LEU A 648 -20.32 30.18 3.30
CA LEU A 648 -20.00 30.66 4.65
C LEU A 648 -20.57 29.71 5.72
N VAL A 649 -21.75 29.14 5.49
CA VAL A 649 -22.29 28.05 6.33
C VAL A 649 -21.33 26.86 6.36
N CYS A 650 -20.83 26.41 5.19
CA CYS A 650 -19.83 25.35 5.11
C CYS A 650 -18.58 25.68 5.94
N LEU A 651 -18.00 26.87 5.74
CA LEU A 651 -16.84 27.34 6.48
C LEU A 651 -17.07 27.38 8.00
N PHE A 652 -18.18 27.96 8.48
CA PHE A 652 -18.43 28.08 9.91
C PHE A 652 -18.68 26.74 10.59
N LEU A 653 -19.35 25.81 9.92
CA LEU A 653 -19.51 24.44 10.44
C LEU A 653 -18.16 23.68 10.47
N LYS A 654 -17.28 23.83 9.46
CA LYS A 654 -15.88 23.35 9.53
C LYS A 654 -15.11 23.93 10.73
N ARG A 655 -15.47 25.13 11.19
CA ARG A 655 -14.78 25.88 12.25
C ARG A 655 -15.41 25.72 13.64
N GLY A 656 -16.41 24.85 13.79
CA GLY A 656 -17.03 24.55 15.08
C GLY A 656 -18.11 25.55 15.52
N ALA A 657 -18.81 26.16 14.56
CA ALA A 657 -20.01 26.93 14.87
C ALA A 657 -21.11 26.05 15.50
N ASP A 658 -21.79 26.57 16.52
CA ASP A 658 -22.88 25.86 17.19
C ASP A 658 -24.17 25.96 16.37
N TYR A 659 -24.48 24.90 15.64
CA TYR A 659 -25.71 24.77 14.86
C TYR A 659 -26.98 24.67 15.73
N ASN A 660 -26.87 24.53 17.06
CA ASN A 660 -28.01 24.56 17.98
C ASN A 660 -28.23 25.95 18.61
N ALA A 661 -27.34 26.92 18.40
CA ALA A 661 -27.45 28.26 18.99
C ALA A 661 -28.73 28.95 18.53
N ARG A 662 -29.47 29.58 19.45
CA ARG A 662 -30.76 30.23 19.17
C ARG A 662 -30.69 31.73 19.28
N ASP A 663 -31.30 32.42 18.32
CA ASP A 663 -31.47 33.87 18.40
C ASP A 663 -32.58 34.27 19.39
N HIS A 664 -32.78 35.57 19.62
CA HIS A 664 -33.81 36.08 20.51
C HIS A 664 -35.25 35.73 20.09
N THR A 665 -35.47 35.28 18.85
CA THR A 665 -36.76 34.73 18.36
C THR A 665 -36.87 33.21 18.55
N GLN A 666 -35.95 32.60 19.30
CA GLN A 666 -35.81 31.16 19.55
C GLN A 666 -35.49 30.31 18.31
N LYS A 667 -35.03 30.94 17.21
CA LYS A 667 -34.70 30.22 15.97
C LYS A 667 -33.24 29.78 15.97
N ASP A 668 -33.03 28.50 15.70
CA ASP A 668 -31.72 27.94 15.37
C ASP A 668 -31.45 28.04 13.84
N PRO A 669 -30.19 27.91 13.40
CA PRO A 669 -29.85 27.94 11.98
C PRO A 669 -30.67 26.97 11.11
N ILE A 670 -31.02 25.77 11.59
CA ILE A 670 -31.80 24.83 10.77
C ILE A 670 -33.26 25.26 10.61
N THR A 671 -33.86 25.90 11.62
CA THR A 671 -35.19 26.54 11.50
C THR A 671 -35.17 27.65 10.45
N ILE A 672 -34.17 28.54 10.52
CA ILE A 672 -34.02 29.64 9.55
C ILE A 672 -33.79 29.10 8.13
N ALA A 673 -32.98 28.04 7.98
CA ALA A 673 -32.71 27.42 6.68
C ALA A 673 -33.96 26.79 6.04
N VAL A 674 -34.88 26.26 6.86
CA VAL A 674 -36.18 25.75 6.41
C VAL A 674 -37.13 26.90 6.04
N GLU A 675 -37.22 27.94 6.86
CA GLU A 675 -38.05 29.13 6.59
C GLU A 675 -37.61 29.90 5.34
N THR A 676 -36.30 29.96 5.08
CA THR A 676 -35.71 30.56 3.87
C THR A 676 -35.69 29.63 2.66
N ALA A 677 -36.23 28.41 2.80
CA ALA A 677 -36.29 27.35 1.78
C ALA A 677 -34.92 26.97 1.15
N ASN A 678 -33.81 27.16 1.86
CA ASN A 678 -32.46 26.88 1.35
C ASN A 678 -32.06 25.42 1.62
N ALA A 679 -32.41 24.53 0.69
CA ALA A 679 -32.19 23.08 0.82
C ALA A 679 -30.71 22.67 0.99
N ASP A 680 -29.78 23.38 0.37
CA ASP A 680 -28.33 23.10 0.49
C ASP A 680 -27.84 23.40 1.92
N ILE A 681 -28.28 24.53 2.51
CA ILE A 681 -27.97 24.88 3.89
C ILE A 681 -28.65 23.93 4.90
N VAL A 682 -29.91 23.54 4.67
CA VAL A 682 -30.57 22.50 5.48
C VAL A 682 -29.79 21.18 5.45
N THR A 683 -29.24 20.82 4.29
CA THR A 683 -28.44 19.61 4.10
C THR A 683 -27.12 19.68 4.86
N LEU A 684 -26.34 20.78 4.71
CA LEU A 684 -25.11 21.01 5.46
C LEU A 684 -25.32 20.98 6.98
N LEU A 685 -26.38 21.61 7.47
CA LEU A 685 -26.71 21.65 8.91
C LEU A 685 -27.12 20.27 9.45
N ARG A 686 -27.90 19.49 8.70
CA ARG A 686 -28.26 18.11 9.08
C ARG A 686 -27.04 17.19 9.12
N ILE A 687 -26.14 17.30 8.15
CA ILE A 687 -24.92 16.49 8.06
C ILE A 687 -23.92 16.87 9.17
N ALA A 688 -23.78 18.17 9.47
CA ALA A 688 -22.99 18.63 10.62
C ALA A 688 -23.56 18.18 11.97
N LYS A 689 -24.89 18.20 12.11
CA LYS A 689 -25.60 17.66 13.28
C LYS A 689 -25.34 16.17 13.46
N MET A 690 -25.59 15.36 12.42
CA MET A 690 -25.37 13.92 12.44
C MET A 690 -23.92 13.56 12.79
N ASN A 691 -22.93 14.22 12.17
CA ASN A 691 -21.51 13.98 12.47
C ASN A 691 -21.12 14.41 13.90
N LYS A 692 -21.76 15.43 14.50
CA LYS A 692 -21.53 15.75 15.92
C LYS A 692 -22.22 14.72 16.84
N GLU A 693 -23.47 14.34 16.56
CA GLU A 693 -24.21 13.32 17.33
C GLU A 693 -23.50 11.96 17.32
N MET A 694 -22.93 11.54 16.18
CA MET A 694 -22.10 10.31 16.10
C MET A 694 -20.81 10.43 16.95
N ARG A 695 -20.10 11.57 16.88
CA ARG A 695 -18.89 11.80 17.70
C ARG A 695 -19.19 11.94 19.20
N GLU A 696 -20.39 12.38 19.57
CA GLU A 696 -20.84 12.44 20.97
C GLU A 696 -21.27 11.05 21.48
N MET A 697 -21.83 10.20 20.61
CA MET A 697 -22.19 8.80 20.91
C MET A 697 -20.97 7.89 21.09
N ASP A 698 -19.89 8.08 20.30
CA ASP A 698 -18.64 7.31 20.41
C ASP A 698 -17.81 7.64 21.69
N GLY A 699 -18.18 8.72 22.40
CA GLY A 699 -17.48 9.18 23.60
C GLY A 699 -16.11 9.82 23.33
N ALA A 700 -15.42 10.19 24.40
CA ALA A 700 -14.30 11.15 24.40
C ALA A 700 -12.99 10.71 23.69
N PHE A 701 -13.01 9.62 22.92
CA PHE A 701 -11.87 9.16 22.10
C PHE A 701 -12.29 8.72 20.67
N GLY A 702 -13.43 9.21 20.17
CA GLY A 702 -13.90 8.97 18.80
C GLY A 702 -12.90 9.42 17.71
N GLN A 703 -12.96 8.75 16.55
CA GLN A 703 -12.06 8.99 15.41
C GLN A 703 -12.44 10.26 14.62
N PRO A 704 -11.53 10.81 13.79
CA PRO A 704 -11.78 12.07 13.08
C PRO A 704 -12.73 11.92 11.89
N GLY A 705 -14.04 11.86 12.16
CA GLY A 705 -15.14 12.20 11.26
C GLY A 705 -15.40 11.26 10.08
N ASP A 706 -16.67 10.90 9.89
CA ASP A 706 -17.21 10.23 8.71
C ASP A 706 -16.59 10.76 7.40
N GLU A 707 -16.00 9.88 6.58
CA GLU A 707 -15.38 10.25 5.30
C GLU A 707 -16.40 10.94 4.37
N THR A 708 -17.65 10.50 4.42
CA THR A 708 -18.79 11.12 3.70
C THR A 708 -19.03 12.57 4.13
N TYR A 709 -18.92 12.87 5.43
CA TYR A 709 -18.98 14.24 5.93
C TYR A 709 -17.82 15.07 5.36
N GLN A 710 -16.60 14.53 5.39
CA GLN A 710 -15.41 15.25 4.94
C GLN A 710 -15.50 15.59 3.45
N ASP A 711 -15.91 14.64 2.61
CA ASP A 711 -16.03 14.84 1.17
C ASP A 711 -17.16 15.78 0.76
N ILE A 712 -18.34 15.69 1.37
CA ILE A 712 -19.43 16.65 1.12
C ILE A 712 -18.98 18.08 1.49
N PHE A 713 -18.27 18.24 2.61
CA PHE A 713 -17.72 19.54 3.02
C PHE A 713 -16.51 19.97 2.16
N ARG A 714 -15.79 19.05 1.53
CA ARG A 714 -14.74 19.30 0.52
C ARG A 714 -15.38 19.90 -0.75
N ASP A 715 -16.43 19.26 -1.26
CA ASP A 715 -17.19 19.67 -2.46
C ASP A 715 -17.88 21.03 -2.27
N PHE A 716 -18.57 21.26 -1.15
CA PHE A 716 -19.21 22.56 -0.89
C PHE A 716 -18.19 23.69 -0.76
N SER A 717 -17.00 23.45 -0.19
CA SER A 717 -15.89 24.41 -0.25
C SER A 717 -15.43 24.66 -1.69
N HIS A 718 -15.10 23.61 -2.44
CA HIS A 718 -14.64 23.74 -3.82
C HIS A 718 -15.67 24.45 -4.73
N MET A 719 -16.97 24.25 -4.50
CA MET A 719 -18.04 25.01 -5.15
C MET A 719 -18.07 26.48 -4.69
N ALA A 720 -18.13 26.75 -3.38
CA ALA A 720 -18.15 28.12 -2.85
C ALA A 720 -16.94 28.95 -3.31
N SER A 721 -15.79 28.30 -3.39
CA SER A 721 -14.51 28.87 -3.77
C SER A 721 -14.36 29.08 -5.29
N ASN A 722 -14.46 28.00 -6.08
CA ASN A 722 -14.08 28.03 -7.49
C ASN A 722 -15.28 28.20 -8.44
N ASN A 723 -16.50 28.04 -7.95
CA ASN A 723 -17.73 28.05 -8.76
C ASN A 723 -18.94 28.64 -7.99
N PRO A 724 -18.85 29.82 -7.33
CA PRO A 724 -19.86 30.29 -6.37
C PRO A 724 -21.29 30.35 -6.93
N GLU A 725 -21.45 30.60 -8.24
CA GLU A 725 -22.75 30.59 -8.91
C GLU A 725 -23.48 29.23 -8.82
N LYS A 726 -22.76 28.10 -8.69
CA LYS A 726 -23.38 26.76 -8.52
C LYS A 726 -24.14 26.62 -7.20
N LEU A 727 -23.83 27.45 -6.21
CA LEU A 727 -24.54 27.53 -4.92
C LEU A 727 -25.67 28.57 -4.92
N LYS A 728 -25.76 29.45 -5.93
CA LYS A 728 -26.85 30.43 -6.06
C LYS A 728 -28.11 29.81 -6.70
N ARG A 729 -28.51 28.62 -6.25
CA ARG A 729 -29.74 27.93 -6.68
C ARG A 729 -30.99 28.58 -6.08
N ARG A 730 -31.23 29.86 -6.42
CA ARG A 730 -32.54 30.48 -6.17
C ARG A 730 -33.58 29.84 -7.08
N SER A 731 -34.76 29.63 -6.53
CA SER A 731 -35.90 28.98 -7.18
C SER A 731 -36.51 29.83 -8.30
N THR A 732 -35.88 29.85 -9.47
CA THR A 732 -36.64 29.99 -10.73
C THR A 732 -37.50 28.74 -10.92
N ASP A 733 -38.68 28.91 -11.51
CA ASP A 733 -39.61 27.84 -11.92
C ASP A 733 -40.34 27.06 -10.81
N PHE A 734 -41.06 27.78 -9.95
CA PHE A 734 -42.37 27.32 -9.45
C PHE A 734 -43.48 28.27 -9.92
N LYS A 735 -43.80 28.20 -11.23
CA LYS A 735 -44.96 28.84 -11.87
C LYS A 735 -45.55 27.99 -13.02
N THR A 736 -46.11 26.84 -12.65
CA THR A 736 -47.15 26.10 -13.39
C THR A 736 -47.99 25.35 -12.37
#